data_AF-A0A1Q9C2F6-F1
#
_entry.id   AF-A0A1Q9C2F6-F1
#
_cell.length_a   1.000
_cell.length_b   1.000
_cell.length_c   1.000
_cell.angle_alpha   90.00
_cell.angle_beta   90.00
_cell.angle_gamma   90.00
#
_symmetry.space_group_name_H-M   'P 1'
#
loop_
_entity.id
_entity.type
_entity.pdbx_description
1 polymer ?
#
loop_
_entity_poly.entity_id
_entity_poly.type
_entity_poly.pdbx_seq_one_letter_code
_entity_poly.pdbx_strand_id
1 'polypeptide(L)'
;MASKLRWRVALWVCAWQAERVLADLVVDTANGPVQGVYRDVAEKTASWWGLPYAQPPTEERRFKAPQPFLGSWTEPRQATRIPPECTQSAGRSVSGQEDCLYLNVHAPVPDRTTSRPVLVWLYGGGFSVGDSYSMGLYDGQHLAWKHEVVVVTLNYRLCVLGFMALDALQNESSTGSTGNHALQDQQLALRWVQANIRNFGGDPDRVTLFGESAGAFSVMWHLVSQKSAGLFHGAIMESGTVDATFFFQPLAQAKEYYEDLASRLHCPASLGAGQLPCLRALPAQALVAVEAGMDGHRPSVHSPLWPLMPNGPAIDGTEDGLADIPIRLVQRGAFNKVPLLLGANENGGSIFEDMLPEVLPGAQLPVKRHPATLGEALRYFFRENVTQVEAIYQESEFGGDGDEMMKRMIRDMMFMCPLRALSSAWAQHDLPAFMYVFDFSYGLAKIIGLGDFHGSELPFVFRNWLEFIKPIDPFHSPRHMADIISCKWTSFAYALDPNGGVDESRWPPGCEDINREFSDWPRFHATQRLFYDLKGRPEVHEILADNRFPDDLFPRDPKCNLWDELASTLHWVHEGPSSRSFAGSAKGVGRGVQKSAKLISISISIITNTITSATIISIITNTITSATIISIITNTITSATVIIIIIIIIIIIIIIITITTIIIIIIIIIIITITITIIIITITTIIIIIIIIIIITITITIIIMSQAARLLKFYMPHLETHAVLRISPDLHLPWRHHGSGSGKMTSRFLIMKIEVKQGQNLWTKRIAVRT
;
A
#
# COMPACT_ATOMS: atom_id res chain seq x y z
N MET A 1 10.90 -17.26 52.20
CA MET A 1 9.43 -17.06 52.11
C MET A 1 9.05 -15.59 51.88
N ALA A 2 9.67 -14.63 52.59
CA ALA A 2 9.43 -13.19 52.41
C ALA A 2 9.79 -12.62 51.02
N SER A 3 10.81 -13.13 50.32
CA SER A 3 11.16 -12.67 48.96
C SER A 3 10.13 -13.05 47.90
N LYS A 4 9.55 -14.27 47.97
CA LYS A 4 8.46 -14.69 47.06
C LYS A 4 7.17 -13.92 47.32
N LEU A 5 6.90 -13.54 48.58
CA LEU A 5 5.77 -12.68 48.91
C LEU A 5 5.99 -11.25 48.41
N ARG A 6 7.21 -10.69 48.55
CA ARG A 6 7.56 -9.36 48.02
C ARG A 6 7.53 -9.30 46.49
N TRP A 7 8.01 -10.32 45.79
CA TRP A 7 7.89 -10.40 44.32
C TRP A 7 6.44 -10.55 43.86
N ARG A 8 5.63 -11.33 44.58
CA ARG A 8 4.20 -11.44 44.29
C ARG A 8 3.44 -10.14 44.56
N VAL A 9 3.79 -9.41 45.61
CA VAL A 9 3.23 -8.10 45.92
C VAL A 9 3.70 -7.05 44.92
N ALA A 10 4.97 -7.03 44.51
CA ALA A 10 5.48 -6.13 43.49
C ALA A 10 4.87 -6.40 42.11
N LEU A 11 4.75 -7.69 41.72
CA LEU A 11 4.03 -8.07 40.50
C LEU A 11 2.53 -7.73 40.59
N TRP A 12 1.91 -7.86 41.76
CA TRP A 12 0.54 -7.42 41.99
C TRP A 12 0.40 -5.90 41.91
N VAL A 13 1.32 -5.13 42.47
CA VAL A 13 1.29 -3.66 42.44
C VAL A 13 1.57 -3.14 41.02
N CYS A 14 2.52 -3.75 40.29
CA CYS A 14 2.77 -3.42 38.88
C CYS A 14 1.60 -3.84 37.99
N ALA A 15 0.99 -5.01 38.22
CA ALA A 15 -0.21 -5.44 37.50
C ALA A 15 -1.41 -4.55 37.82
N TRP A 16 -1.57 -4.13 39.08
CA TRP A 16 -2.63 -3.23 39.53
C TRP A 16 -2.44 -1.78 39.04
N GLN A 17 -1.21 -1.29 38.97
CA GLN A 17 -0.89 0.00 38.34
C GLN A 17 -1.06 -0.05 36.83
N ALA A 18 -0.67 -1.13 36.16
CA ALA A 18 -0.93 -1.33 34.74
C ALA A 18 -2.44 -1.47 34.46
N GLU A 19 -3.20 -2.19 35.29
CA GLU A 19 -4.66 -2.28 35.20
C GLU A 19 -5.34 -0.93 35.45
N ARG A 20 -4.86 -0.10 36.40
CA ARG A 20 -5.39 1.26 36.62
C ARG A 20 -5.07 2.21 35.47
N VAL A 21 -3.85 2.15 34.94
CA VAL A 21 -3.46 2.95 33.75
C VAL A 21 -4.25 2.50 32.51
N LEU A 22 -4.70 1.24 32.44
CA LEU A 22 -5.58 0.77 31.36
C LEU A 22 -7.06 1.08 31.62
N ALA A 23 -7.53 1.03 32.88
CA ALA A 23 -8.95 1.18 33.26
C ALA A 23 -9.54 2.59 33.02
N ASP A 24 -8.70 3.63 32.91
CA ASP A 24 -9.16 5.01 32.87
C ASP A 24 -9.48 5.55 31.45
N LEU A 25 -9.13 4.82 30.37
CA LEU A 25 -9.33 5.29 28.98
C LEU A 25 -10.55 4.65 28.30
N VAL A 26 -11.70 4.77 28.95
CA VAL A 26 -12.98 4.30 28.43
C VAL A 26 -13.77 5.46 27.83
N VAL A 27 -14.20 5.31 26.59
CA VAL A 27 -15.01 6.29 25.85
C VAL A 27 -16.34 5.65 25.46
N ASP A 28 -17.44 6.36 25.70
CA ASP A 28 -18.77 5.90 25.29
C ASP A 28 -18.95 6.10 23.78
N THR A 29 -19.47 5.09 23.09
CA THR A 29 -19.93 5.19 21.69
C THR A 29 -21.43 4.90 21.63
N ALA A 30 -22.07 5.15 20.49
CA ALA A 30 -23.46 4.77 20.26
C ALA A 30 -23.73 3.27 20.48
N ASN A 31 -22.72 2.42 20.30
CA ASN A 31 -22.80 0.96 20.48
C ASN A 31 -22.40 0.49 21.89
N GLY A 32 -21.85 1.38 22.74
CA GLY A 32 -21.38 1.05 24.09
C GLY A 32 -19.97 1.55 24.39
N PRO A 33 -19.48 1.36 25.62
CA PRO A 33 -18.17 1.84 26.06
C PRO A 33 -17.01 1.09 25.38
N VAL A 34 -15.96 1.80 24.96
CA VAL A 34 -14.75 1.22 24.36
C VAL A 34 -13.50 1.62 25.13
N GLN A 35 -12.63 0.66 25.40
CA GLN A 35 -11.39 0.86 26.14
C GLN A 35 -10.23 0.94 25.16
N GLY A 36 -9.54 2.09 25.16
CA GLY A 36 -8.37 2.34 24.32
C GLY A 36 -7.06 1.99 25.02
N VAL A 37 -5.96 2.43 24.41
CA VAL A 37 -4.62 2.36 25.01
C VAL A 37 -3.95 3.72 25.01
N TYR A 38 -3.24 4.04 26.09
CA TYR A 38 -2.23 5.08 26.07
C TYR A 38 -1.06 4.60 25.21
N ARG A 39 -0.69 5.39 24.20
CA ARG A 39 0.44 5.07 23.30
C ARG A 39 1.75 5.63 23.85
N ASP A 40 1.68 6.85 24.36
CA ASP A 40 2.75 7.47 25.12
C ASP A 40 2.14 8.26 26.28
N VAL A 41 2.53 7.91 27.51
CA VAL A 41 2.03 8.51 28.75
C VAL A 41 2.64 9.90 28.98
N ALA A 42 3.84 10.17 28.46
CA ALA A 42 4.50 11.47 28.51
C ALA A 42 3.92 12.44 27.46
N GLU A 43 3.62 11.93 26.26
CA GLU A 43 3.00 12.72 25.19
C GLU A 43 1.46 12.83 25.33
N LYS A 44 0.84 12.13 26.29
CA LYS A 44 -0.61 12.18 26.56
C LYS A 44 -1.45 11.89 25.30
N THR A 45 -1.12 10.81 24.60
CA THR A 45 -1.86 10.37 23.41
C THR A 45 -2.56 9.05 23.66
N ALA A 46 -3.80 8.96 23.18
CA ALA A 46 -4.67 7.81 23.31
C ALA A 46 -5.05 7.28 21.92
N SER A 47 -5.24 5.96 21.82
CA SER A 47 -5.73 5.34 20.59
C SER A 47 -6.75 4.25 20.86
N TRP A 48 -7.74 4.16 19.99
CA TRP A 48 -8.77 3.13 19.96
C TRP A 48 -8.73 2.48 18.58
N TRP A 49 -8.36 1.21 18.53
CA TRP A 49 -8.14 0.46 17.30
C TRP A 49 -9.27 -0.55 17.08
N GLY A 50 -9.64 -0.75 15.82
CA GLY A 50 -10.55 -1.82 15.43
C GLY A 50 -12.00 -1.59 15.91
N LEU A 51 -12.49 -0.36 15.82
CA LEU A 51 -13.88 -0.01 16.13
C LEU A 51 -14.77 -0.37 14.92
N PRO A 52 -15.77 -1.26 15.07
CA PRO A 52 -16.63 -1.65 13.96
C PRO A 52 -17.60 -0.51 13.64
N TYR A 53 -17.60 -0.04 12.39
CA TYR A 53 -18.58 0.92 11.90
C TYR A 53 -19.67 0.27 11.04
N ALA A 54 -19.42 -0.93 10.51
CA ALA A 54 -20.34 -1.69 9.69
C ALA A 54 -20.46 -3.14 10.14
N GLN A 55 -21.54 -3.81 9.72
CA GLN A 55 -21.63 -5.26 9.77
C GLN A 55 -20.57 -5.89 8.85
N PRO A 56 -20.01 -7.08 9.20
CA PRO A 56 -19.09 -7.79 8.31
C PRO A 56 -19.74 -8.04 6.94
N PRO A 57 -19.12 -7.61 5.82
CA PRO A 57 -19.70 -7.70 4.47
C PRO A 57 -19.57 -9.12 3.87
N THR A 58 -19.82 -10.14 4.68
CA THR A 58 -19.70 -11.57 4.35
C THR A 58 -21.04 -12.16 3.92
N GLU A 59 -21.01 -13.36 3.36
CA GLU A 59 -22.21 -14.14 3.00
C GLU A 59 -23.16 -13.33 2.09
N GLU A 60 -24.44 -13.22 2.44
CA GLU A 60 -25.43 -12.47 1.69
C GLU A 60 -25.21 -10.95 1.67
N ARG A 61 -24.32 -10.42 2.52
CA ARG A 61 -23.91 -9.00 2.50
C ARG A 61 -22.76 -8.73 1.53
N ARG A 62 -22.14 -9.78 0.97
CA ARG A 62 -21.09 -9.62 -0.04
C ARG A 62 -21.68 -8.95 -1.29
N PHE A 63 -20.93 -7.98 -1.81
CA PHE A 63 -21.30 -7.13 -2.95
C PHE A 63 -22.56 -6.28 -2.74
N LYS A 64 -22.88 -5.94 -1.47
CA LYS A 64 -23.98 -5.03 -1.14
C LYS A 64 -23.49 -3.77 -0.45
N ALA A 65 -24.35 -2.76 -0.42
CA ALA A 65 -24.17 -1.58 0.42
C ALA A 65 -23.92 -2.00 1.88
N PRO A 66 -22.99 -1.33 2.58
CA PRO A 66 -22.70 -1.66 3.97
C PRO A 66 -23.88 -1.33 4.87
N GLN A 67 -24.05 -2.14 5.91
CA GLN A 67 -25.05 -1.91 6.93
C GLN A 67 -24.38 -1.41 8.21
N PRO A 68 -24.93 -0.40 8.91
CA PRO A 68 -24.39 0.05 10.19
C PRO A 68 -24.21 -1.11 11.17
N PHE A 69 -23.13 -1.09 11.95
CA PHE A 69 -22.93 -2.07 13.01
C PHE A 69 -24.01 -1.90 14.10
N LEU A 70 -24.83 -2.94 14.32
CA LEU A 70 -25.97 -2.92 15.24
C LEU A 70 -25.69 -3.62 16.58
N GLY A 71 -24.54 -4.28 16.71
CA GLY A 71 -24.15 -4.87 17.98
C GLY A 71 -24.01 -3.79 19.05
N SER A 72 -24.42 -4.10 20.27
CA SER A 72 -24.22 -3.23 21.42
C SER A 72 -23.66 -4.00 22.60
N TRP A 73 -22.95 -3.31 23.47
CA TRP A 73 -22.36 -3.87 24.68
C TRP A 73 -22.49 -2.90 25.85
N THR A 74 -22.59 -3.44 27.07
CA THR A 74 -22.66 -2.64 28.30
C THR A 74 -21.30 -2.59 29.00
N GLU A 75 -20.48 -3.62 28.85
CA GLU A 75 -19.13 -3.67 29.40
C GLU A 75 -18.11 -3.12 28.40
N PRO A 76 -17.04 -2.43 28.85
CA PRO A 76 -16.03 -1.87 27.96
C PRO A 76 -15.44 -2.90 26.99
N ARG A 77 -15.61 -2.66 25.69
CA ARG A 77 -14.99 -3.47 24.63
C ARG A 77 -13.54 -3.02 24.41
N GLN A 78 -12.62 -3.98 24.34
CA GLN A 78 -11.21 -3.71 24.04
C GLN A 78 -11.05 -3.19 22.60
N ALA A 79 -10.54 -1.98 22.45
CA ALA A 79 -10.18 -1.33 21.19
C ALA A 79 -8.65 -1.12 21.14
N THR A 80 -7.90 -2.21 21.30
CA THR A 80 -6.44 -2.16 21.56
C THR A 80 -5.62 -2.90 20.51
N ARG A 81 -6.23 -3.33 19.41
CA ARG A 81 -5.59 -4.14 18.37
C ARG A 81 -5.92 -3.58 17.01
N ILE A 82 -4.88 -3.48 16.17
CA ILE A 82 -5.02 -3.11 14.76
C ILE A 82 -6.01 -4.08 14.09
N PRO A 83 -7.01 -3.58 13.35
CA PRO A 83 -7.98 -4.43 12.67
C PRO A 83 -7.32 -5.22 11.52
N PRO A 84 -7.89 -6.35 11.11
CA PRO A 84 -7.47 -7.02 9.89
C PRO A 84 -7.61 -6.11 8.66
N GLU A 85 -6.64 -6.17 7.76
CA GLU A 85 -6.74 -5.56 6.43
C GLU A 85 -7.85 -6.22 5.61
N CYS A 86 -8.45 -5.46 4.67
CA CYS A 86 -9.42 -6.03 3.75
C CYS A 86 -8.76 -7.01 2.77
N THR A 87 -9.53 -8.00 2.30
CA THR A 87 -9.01 -8.97 1.31
C THR A 87 -8.55 -8.23 0.07
N GLN A 88 -7.29 -8.41 -0.30
CA GLN A 88 -6.60 -7.57 -1.27
C GLN A 88 -5.48 -8.30 -2.01
N SER A 89 -5.04 -7.73 -3.13
CA SER A 89 -3.95 -8.29 -3.94
C SER A 89 -2.76 -7.35 -3.98
N ALA A 90 -1.60 -7.83 -3.51
CA ALA A 90 -0.32 -7.17 -3.66
C ALA A 90 0.53 -7.96 -4.67
N GLY A 91 0.50 -7.53 -5.94
CA GLY A 91 1.10 -8.27 -7.05
C GLY A 91 0.45 -9.65 -7.20
N ARG A 92 1.24 -10.72 -7.03
CA ARG A 92 0.76 -12.12 -7.11
C ARG A 92 0.30 -12.72 -5.78
N SER A 93 0.28 -11.94 -4.70
CA SER A 93 -0.06 -12.42 -3.35
C SER A 93 -1.43 -11.88 -2.93
N VAL A 94 -2.29 -12.76 -2.42
CA VAL A 94 -3.60 -12.38 -1.85
C VAL A 94 -3.56 -12.57 -0.34
N SER A 95 -4.04 -11.57 0.39
CA SER A 95 -4.03 -11.48 1.85
C SER A 95 -5.31 -10.80 2.36
N GLY A 96 -5.42 -10.58 3.67
CA GLY A 96 -6.59 -9.94 4.30
C GLY A 96 -7.82 -10.82 4.55
N GLN A 97 -8.86 -10.17 5.08
CA GLN A 97 -10.15 -10.77 5.48
C GLN A 97 -11.33 -9.95 4.95
N GLU A 98 -12.51 -10.56 4.81
CA GLU A 98 -13.73 -9.81 4.43
C GLU A 98 -14.31 -9.01 5.60
N ASP A 99 -14.20 -9.56 6.81
CA ASP A 99 -14.52 -8.84 8.03
C ASP A 99 -13.39 -7.84 8.33
N CYS A 100 -13.45 -6.69 7.66
CA CYS A 100 -12.41 -5.68 7.71
C CYS A 100 -12.94 -4.25 7.92
N LEU A 101 -14.26 -4.03 8.00
CA LEU A 101 -14.89 -2.70 8.08
C LEU A 101 -14.79 -2.08 9.49
N TYR A 102 -13.57 -1.70 9.84
CA TYR A 102 -13.20 -1.11 11.11
C TYR A 102 -12.51 0.25 10.90
N LEU A 103 -12.57 1.09 11.92
CA LEU A 103 -11.82 2.33 12.00
C LEU A 103 -11.00 2.42 13.30
N ASN A 104 -10.02 3.30 13.30
CA ASN A 104 -9.18 3.64 14.43
C ASN A 104 -9.34 5.13 14.73
N VAL A 105 -9.26 5.50 16.00
CA VAL A 105 -9.28 6.88 16.47
C VAL A 105 -8.01 7.15 17.27
N HIS A 106 -7.32 8.24 16.95
CA HIS A 106 -6.15 8.73 17.66
C HIS A 106 -6.44 10.15 18.12
N ALA A 107 -6.21 10.43 19.39
CA ALA A 107 -6.48 11.74 19.96
C ALA A 107 -5.49 12.05 21.09
N PRO A 108 -5.22 13.34 21.38
CA PRO A 108 -4.81 13.72 22.72
C PRO A 108 -5.75 13.10 23.75
N VAL A 109 -5.24 12.74 24.93
CA VAL A 109 -6.06 12.15 25.99
C VAL A 109 -7.31 12.99 26.18
N PRO A 110 -8.52 12.44 25.93
CA PRO A 110 -9.72 13.24 25.86
C PRO A 110 -10.02 13.85 27.23
N ASP A 111 -10.05 15.19 27.29
CA ASP A 111 -10.90 15.87 28.25
C ASP A 111 -12.25 16.11 27.58
N ARG A 112 -13.36 15.93 28.30
CA ARG A 112 -14.71 16.06 27.73
C ARG A 112 -15.09 17.52 27.40
N THR A 113 -14.17 18.47 27.55
CA THR A 113 -14.40 19.91 27.38
C THR A 113 -13.78 20.47 26.10
N THR A 114 -12.95 19.70 25.42
CA THR A 114 -12.20 20.14 24.25
C THR A 114 -12.89 19.72 22.95
N SER A 115 -12.93 20.65 21.97
CA SER A 115 -13.57 20.48 20.66
C SER A 115 -12.50 20.67 19.58
N ARG A 116 -11.83 19.58 19.20
CA ARG A 116 -10.69 19.60 18.27
C ARG A 116 -11.14 19.33 16.83
N PRO A 117 -10.47 19.89 15.81
CA PRO A 117 -10.64 19.44 14.43
C PRO A 117 -10.42 17.94 14.29
N VAL A 118 -11.15 17.33 13.37
CA VAL A 118 -11.08 15.90 13.09
C VAL A 118 -10.54 15.72 11.67
N LEU A 119 -9.41 15.06 11.52
CA LEU A 119 -8.91 14.63 10.21
C LEU A 119 -9.29 13.17 9.98
N VAL A 120 -9.98 12.88 8.86
CA VAL A 120 -10.37 11.51 8.49
C VAL A 120 -9.60 11.06 7.26
N TRP A 121 -8.73 10.08 7.45
CA TRP A 121 -7.82 9.54 6.44
C TRP A 121 -8.48 8.47 5.57
N LEU A 122 -8.39 8.66 4.27
CA LEU A 122 -8.70 7.66 3.25
C LEU A 122 -7.40 7.23 2.59
N TYR A 123 -6.97 5.98 2.79
CA TYR A 123 -5.70 5.48 2.26
C TYR A 123 -5.74 5.29 0.73
N GLY A 124 -4.55 5.22 0.12
CA GLY A 124 -4.36 5.01 -1.32
C GLY A 124 -4.32 3.53 -1.73
N GLY A 125 -3.49 3.19 -2.72
CA GLY A 125 -3.28 1.79 -3.15
C GLY A 125 -4.20 1.31 -4.27
N GLY A 126 -4.70 2.24 -5.10
CA GLY A 126 -5.35 1.90 -6.36
C GLY A 126 -6.61 1.06 -6.23
N PHE A 127 -7.31 1.18 -5.10
CA PHE A 127 -8.48 0.37 -4.75
C PHE A 127 -8.23 -1.15 -4.71
N SER A 128 -6.97 -1.59 -4.74
CA SER A 128 -6.59 -3.00 -4.86
C SER A 128 -5.74 -3.50 -3.69
N VAL A 129 -5.09 -2.59 -2.97
CA VAL A 129 -4.19 -2.84 -1.83
C VAL A 129 -4.27 -1.65 -0.85
N GLY A 130 -3.90 -1.87 0.41
CA GLY A 130 -3.81 -0.84 1.45
C GLY A 130 -4.63 -1.17 2.69
N ASP A 131 -4.34 -0.46 3.77
CA ASP A 131 -5.04 -0.57 5.05
C ASP A 131 -4.90 0.72 5.88
N SER A 132 -5.68 0.84 6.95
CA SER A 132 -5.74 2.00 7.84
C SER A 132 -4.50 2.26 8.72
N TYR A 133 -3.49 1.38 8.68
CA TYR A 133 -2.28 1.45 9.48
C TYR A 133 -1.00 1.54 8.64
N SER A 134 -0.91 0.76 7.54
CA SER A 134 0.23 0.70 6.61
C SER A 134 1.58 0.63 7.32
N MET A 135 1.76 -0.42 8.13
CA MET A 135 2.97 -0.62 8.94
C MET A 135 3.35 0.59 9.82
N GLY A 136 2.35 1.35 10.28
CA GLY A 136 2.52 2.52 11.13
C GLY A 136 2.75 3.83 10.39
N LEU A 137 2.78 3.85 9.05
CA LEU A 137 2.84 5.09 8.28
C LEU A 137 1.64 5.99 8.57
N TYR A 138 0.45 5.39 8.69
CA TYR A 138 -0.81 6.10 8.94
C TYR A 138 -1.18 6.17 10.42
N ASP A 139 -0.28 5.79 11.34
CA ASP A 139 -0.56 5.91 12.78
C ASP A 139 -0.71 7.40 13.13
N GLY A 140 -1.94 7.82 13.43
CA GLY A 140 -2.28 9.22 13.68
C GLY A 140 -1.72 9.78 14.99
N GLN A 141 -1.02 8.98 15.81
CA GLN A 141 -0.59 9.39 17.15
C GLN A 141 0.26 10.66 17.17
N HIS A 142 1.22 10.80 16.24
CA HIS A 142 2.15 11.93 16.26
C HIS A 142 1.48 13.21 15.78
N LEU A 143 0.61 13.11 14.77
CA LEU A 143 -0.19 14.24 14.31
C LEU A 143 -1.18 14.70 15.38
N ALA A 144 -1.92 13.75 15.98
CA ALA A 144 -2.89 14.01 17.03
C ALA A 144 -2.26 14.72 18.23
N TRP A 145 -1.11 14.24 18.70
CA TRP A 145 -0.36 14.85 19.78
C TRP A 145 0.18 16.22 19.42
N LYS A 146 0.94 16.30 18.33
CA LYS A 146 1.77 17.47 18.00
C LYS A 146 0.92 18.72 17.78
N HIS A 147 -0.26 18.57 17.19
CA HIS A 147 -1.12 19.68 16.76
C HIS A 147 -2.50 19.67 17.42
N GLU A 148 -2.68 18.85 18.47
CA GLU A 148 -3.93 18.70 19.21
C GLU A 148 -5.15 18.51 18.29
N VAL A 149 -5.09 17.52 17.40
CA VAL A 149 -6.20 17.13 16.50
C VAL A 149 -6.68 15.72 16.81
N VAL A 150 -7.90 15.38 16.38
CA VAL A 150 -8.33 13.98 16.35
C VAL A 150 -8.09 13.42 14.95
N VAL A 151 -7.45 12.26 14.86
CA VAL A 151 -7.18 11.59 13.58
C VAL A 151 -7.97 10.28 13.55
N VAL A 152 -8.74 10.08 12.50
CA VAL A 152 -9.48 8.84 12.24
C VAL A 152 -8.90 8.18 11.01
N THR A 153 -8.50 6.92 11.12
CA THR A 153 -8.13 6.09 9.95
C THR A 153 -9.11 4.94 9.83
N LEU A 154 -9.44 4.52 8.60
CA LEU A 154 -10.47 3.50 8.39
C LEU A 154 -10.12 2.56 7.25
N ASN A 155 -10.53 1.31 7.38
CA ASN A 155 -10.52 0.33 6.30
C ASN A 155 -11.78 0.48 5.45
N TYR A 156 -11.70 0.22 4.15
CA TYR A 156 -12.86 0.09 3.26
C TYR A 156 -12.61 -1.07 2.27
N ARG A 157 -13.68 -1.69 1.72
CA ARG A 157 -13.49 -2.84 0.81
C ARG A 157 -12.64 -2.49 -0.40
N LEU A 158 -11.83 -3.43 -0.85
CA LEU A 158 -10.95 -3.30 -2.01
C LEU A 158 -11.34 -4.32 -3.08
N CYS A 159 -10.72 -4.22 -4.26
CA CYS A 159 -10.85 -5.19 -5.34
C CYS A 159 -12.31 -5.38 -5.79
N VAL A 160 -12.57 -6.49 -6.49
CA VAL A 160 -13.91 -6.98 -6.81
C VAL A 160 -14.90 -6.95 -5.63
N LEU A 161 -14.44 -7.09 -4.38
CA LEU A 161 -15.32 -7.10 -3.20
C LEU A 161 -15.94 -5.72 -2.91
N GLY A 162 -15.25 -4.65 -3.29
CA GLY A 162 -15.70 -3.26 -3.13
C GLY A 162 -16.30 -2.64 -4.40
N PHE A 163 -15.86 -3.09 -5.58
CA PHE A 163 -16.08 -2.37 -6.84
C PHE A 163 -16.79 -3.16 -7.94
N MET A 164 -17.17 -4.43 -7.70
CA MET A 164 -17.87 -5.24 -8.71
C MET A 164 -19.16 -4.56 -9.21
N ALA A 165 -19.23 -4.39 -10.54
CA ALA A 165 -20.40 -3.90 -11.26
C ALA A 165 -20.95 -4.99 -12.18
N LEU A 166 -22.19 -5.44 -11.94
CA LEU A 166 -22.87 -6.45 -12.76
C LEU A 166 -24.34 -6.05 -12.96
N ASP A 167 -24.97 -6.50 -14.03
CA ASP A 167 -26.42 -6.34 -14.21
C ASP A 167 -27.19 -7.02 -13.07
N ALA A 168 -26.75 -8.19 -12.63
CA ALA A 168 -27.38 -8.92 -11.54
C ALA A 168 -27.33 -8.14 -10.20
N LEU A 169 -26.22 -7.45 -9.92
CA LEU A 169 -26.09 -6.60 -8.72
C LEU A 169 -26.93 -5.33 -8.83
N GLN A 170 -26.92 -4.67 -9.98
CA GLN A 170 -27.78 -3.53 -10.25
C GLN A 170 -29.27 -3.89 -10.08
N ASN A 171 -29.69 -5.07 -10.52
CA ASN A 171 -31.07 -5.55 -10.37
C ASN A 171 -31.44 -5.95 -8.92
N GLU A 172 -30.47 -6.38 -8.10
CA GLU A 172 -30.69 -6.67 -6.68
C GLU A 172 -30.76 -5.38 -5.84
N SER A 173 -30.09 -4.32 -6.28
CA SER A 173 -30.06 -3.02 -5.63
C SER A 173 -31.41 -2.31 -5.70
N SER A 174 -31.92 -1.86 -4.55
CA SER A 174 -33.19 -1.10 -4.48
C SER A 174 -33.13 0.26 -5.18
N THR A 175 -31.92 0.78 -5.43
CA THR A 175 -31.69 2.08 -6.08
C THR A 175 -31.02 1.94 -7.45
N GLY A 176 -30.77 0.71 -7.91
CA GLY A 176 -30.06 0.46 -9.15
C GLY A 176 -28.56 0.78 -9.10
N SER A 177 -28.00 1.15 -7.94
CA SER A 177 -26.57 1.43 -7.79
C SER A 177 -25.76 0.13 -7.83
N THR A 178 -24.56 0.18 -8.42
CA THR A 178 -23.62 -0.95 -8.48
C THR A 178 -22.18 -0.46 -8.59
N GLY A 179 -21.20 -1.25 -8.13
CA GLY A 179 -19.77 -0.95 -8.29
C GLY A 179 -19.19 0.14 -7.38
N ASN A 180 -19.95 0.62 -6.39
CA ASN A 180 -19.56 1.75 -5.53
C ASN A 180 -19.55 1.40 -4.03
N HIS A 181 -19.56 0.11 -3.68
CA HIS A 181 -19.76 -0.34 -2.30
C HIS A 181 -18.62 0.04 -1.36
N ALA A 182 -17.39 0.09 -1.85
CA ALA A 182 -16.24 0.60 -1.10
C ALA A 182 -16.39 2.08 -0.69
N LEU A 183 -16.92 2.93 -1.57
CA LEU A 183 -17.16 4.34 -1.27
C LEU A 183 -18.32 4.50 -0.30
N GLN A 184 -19.32 3.63 -0.39
CA GLN A 184 -20.40 3.56 0.59
C GLN A 184 -19.89 3.10 1.98
N ASP A 185 -18.84 2.27 2.04
CA ASP A 185 -18.17 1.91 3.31
C ASP A 185 -17.57 3.15 3.97
N GLN A 186 -16.80 3.93 3.20
CA GLN A 186 -16.20 5.18 3.67
C GLN A 186 -17.29 6.15 4.13
N GLN A 187 -18.38 6.28 3.37
CA GLN A 187 -19.52 7.13 3.74
C GLN A 187 -20.18 6.69 5.05
N LEU A 188 -20.33 5.38 5.27
CA LEU A 188 -20.87 4.86 6.54
C LEU A 188 -19.90 5.11 7.71
N ALA A 189 -18.59 5.00 7.47
CA ALA A 189 -17.58 5.37 8.46
C ALA A 189 -17.65 6.87 8.81
N LEU A 190 -17.88 7.76 7.85
CA LEU A 190 -18.09 9.18 8.12
C LEU A 190 -19.36 9.44 8.94
N ARG A 191 -20.44 8.70 8.72
CA ARG A 191 -21.62 8.75 9.60
C ARG A 191 -21.31 8.27 11.01
N TRP A 192 -20.45 7.26 11.14
CA TRP A 192 -19.95 6.83 12.46
C TRP A 192 -19.15 7.94 13.14
N VAL A 193 -18.27 8.64 12.41
CA VAL A 193 -17.50 9.79 12.93
C VAL A 193 -18.46 10.87 13.44
N GLN A 194 -19.43 11.27 12.62
CA GLN A 194 -20.44 12.26 13.00
C GLN A 194 -21.19 11.88 14.29
N ALA A 195 -21.52 10.60 14.46
CA ALA A 195 -22.26 10.12 15.63
C ALA A 195 -21.43 9.98 16.92
N ASN A 196 -20.10 9.78 16.81
CA ASN A 196 -19.29 9.31 17.94
C ASN A 196 -18.11 10.21 18.30
N ILE A 197 -17.56 10.98 17.36
CA ILE A 197 -16.22 11.59 17.52
C ILE A 197 -16.14 12.61 18.66
N ARG A 198 -17.28 13.20 19.03
CA ARG A 198 -17.41 14.10 20.20
C ARG A 198 -16.92 13.47 21.49
N ASN A 199 -17.17 12.18 21.69
CA ASN A 199 -16.76 11.50 22.92
C ASN A 199 -15.24 11.21 22.95
N PHE A 200 -14.56 11.30 21.81
CA PHE A 200 -13.11 11.21 21.68
C PHE A 200 -12.43 12.60 21.73
N GLY A 201 -13.18 13.67 22.00
CA GLY A 201 -12.67 15.05 22.06
C GLY A 201 -12.57 15.77 20.71
N GLY A 202 -13.19 15.21 19.67
CA GLY A 202 -13.27 15.81 18.33
C GLY A 202 -14.58 16.56 18.10
N ASP A 203 -14.56 17.48 17.14
CA ASP A 203 -15.73 18.27 16.76
C ASP A 203 -16.35 17.70 15.46
N PRO A 204 -17.57 17.14 15.50
CA PRO A 204 -18.21 16.58 14.30
C PRO A 204 -18.50 17.66 13.23
N ASP A 205 -18.60 18.93 13.63
CA ASP A 205 -18.81 20.05 12.71
C ASP A 205 -17.47 20.52 12.10
N ARG A 206 -16.33 20.03 12.60
CA ARG A 206 -14.97 20.34 12.13
C ARG A 206 -14.22 19.11 11.58
N VAL A 207 -14.92 18.23 10.86
CA VAL A 207 -14.34 17.12 10.07
C VAL A 207 -13.73 17.56 8.72
N THR A 208 -12.42 17.35 8.56
CA THR A 208 -11.69 17.48 7.29
C THR A 208 -11.36 16.10 6.72
N LEU A 209 -11.79 15.85 5.49
CA LEU A 209 -11.39 14.64 4.75
C LEU A 209 -10.00 14.85 4.16
N PHE A 210 -9.15 13.84 4.22
CA PHE A 210 -7.88 13.84 3.49
C PHE A 210 -7.53 12.44 3.01
N GLY A 211 -6.88 12.36 1.86
CA GLY A 211 -6.51 11.09 1.26
C GLY A 211 -5.51 11.27 0.13
N GLU A 212 -4.79 10.20 -0.15
CA GLU A 212 -3.73 10.16 -1.17
C GLU A 212 -4.04 9.12 -2.25
N SER A 213 -3.73 9.42 -3.52
CA SER A 213 -3.98 8.51 -4.64
C SER A 213 -5.47 8.08 -4.73
N ALA A 214 -5.76 6.78 -4.69
CA ALA A 214 -7.12 6.24 -4.56
C ALA A 214 -7.91 6.81 -3.37
N GLY A 215 -7.23 7.21 -2.30
CA GLY A 215 -7.79 7.97 -1.20
C GLY A 215 -8.22 9.38 -1.63
N ALA A 216 -7.40 10.10 -2.40
CA ALA A 216 -7.78 11.39 -3.00
C ALA A 216 -8.91 11.25 -4.03
N PHE A 217 -8.97 10.15 -4.78
CA PHE A 217 -10.09 9.87 -5.69
C PHE A 217 -11.38 9.59 -4.90
N SER A 218 -11.25 8.95 -3.73
CA SER A 218 -12.35 8.79 -2.78
C SER A 218 -12.80 10.12 -2.20
N VAL A 219 -11.88 11.02 -1.85
CA VAL A 219 -12.22 12.41 -1.45
C VAL A 219 -12.99 13.09 -2.58
N MET A 220 -12.54 12.96 -3.83
CA MET A 220 -13.26 13.52 -4.99
C MET A 220 -14.68 12.93 -5.13
N TRP A 221 -14.85 11.63 -4.94
CA TRP A 221 -16.16 10.98 -4.91
C TRP A 221 -17.05 11.56 -3.81
N HIS A 222 -16.52 11.74 -2.59
CA HIS A 222 -17.26 12.37 -1.49
C HIS A 222 -17.59 13.84 -1.76
N LEU A 223 -16.74 14.58 -2.47
CA LEU A 223 -17.04 15.95 -2.89
C LEU A 223 -18.25 16.01 -3.82
N VAL A 224 -18.49 15.01 -4.68
CA VAL A 224 -19.62 15.03 -5.63
C VAL A 224 -20.81 14.17 -5.20
N SER A 225 -20.64 13.31 -4.20
CA SER A 225 -21.70 12.47 -3.64
C SER A 225 -22.65 13.29 -2.77
N GLN A 226 -23.92 13.39 -3.18
CA GLN A 226 -24.97 14.06 -2.40
C GLN A 226 -25.19 13.39 -1.05
N LYS A 227 -24.99 12.08 -0.96
CA LYS A 227 -25.16 11.34 0.30
C LYS A 227 -24.03 11.59 1.31
N SER A 228 -22.96 12.28 0.90
CA SER A 228 -21.86 12.72 1.77
C SER A 228 -22.03 14.16 2.28
N ALA A 229 -23.09 14.86 1.85
CA ALA A 229 -23.38 16.22 2.27
C ALA A 229 -23.50 16.34 3.80
N GLY A 230 -22.81 17.35 4.36
CA GLY A 230 -22.81 17.63 5.80
C GLY A 230 -21.97 16.66 6.65
N LEU A 231 -21.26 15.70 6.05
CA LEU A 231 -20.38 14.79 6.81
C LEU A 231 -18.96 15.35 7.04
N PHE A 232 -18.59 16.42 6.33
CA PHE A 232 -17.30 17.10 6.39
C PHE A 232 -17.44 18.57 5.98
N HIS A 233 -16.50 19.42 6.38
CA HIS A 233 -16.50 20.86 6.10
C HIS A 233 -15.26 21.35 5.34
N GLY A 234 -14.25 20.49 5.16
CA GLY A 234 -13.06 20.75 4.36
C GLY A 234 -12.49 19.47 3.76
N ALA A 235 -11.74 19.58 2.68
CA ALA A 235 -11.14 18.44 1.99
C ALA A 235 -9.69 18.70 1.59
N ILE A 236 -8.86 17.66 1.64
CA ILE A 236 -7.47 17.65 1.17
C ILE A 236 -7.30 16.50 0.17
N MET A 237 -6.80 16.79 -1.03
CA MET A 237 -6.57 15.83 -2.10
C MET A 237 -5.09 15.75 -2.46
N GLU A 238 -4.44 14.67 -2.02
CA GLU A 238 -3.01 14.42 -2.25
C GLU A 238 -2.84 13.51 -3.48
N SER A 239 -2.33 14.05 -4.58
CA SER A 239 -2.18 13.37 -5.87
C SER A 239 -3.50 12.74 -6.37
N GLY A 240 -4.53 13.59 -6.48
CA GLY A 240 -5.89 13.23 -6.92
C GLY A 240 -6.17 13.41 -8.42
N THR A 241 -7.31 12.87 -8.87
CA THR A 241 -7.84 13.00 -10.24
C THR A 241 -9.36 13.25 -10.23
N VAL A 242 -9.93 13.73 -11.33
CA VAL A 242 -11.35 14.16 -11.39
C VAL A 242 -12.15 13.66 -12.60
N ASP A 243 -11.48 13.11 -13.60
CA ASP A 243 -12.06 12.78 -14.90
C ASP A 243 -11.40 11.59 -15.59
N ALA A 244 -10.33 11.04 -15.03
CA ALA A 244 -9.68 9.83 -15.50
C ALA A 244 -10.67 8.65 -15.54
N THR A 245 -11.11 8.25 -16.74
CA THR A 245 -12.12 7.21 -16.95
C THR A 245 -11.62 5.79 -16.65
N PHE A 246 -10.31 5.61 -16.48
CA PHE A 246 -9.73 4.39 -15.94
C PHE A 246 -9.90 4.27 -14.42
N PHE A 247 -10.25 5.35 -13.70
CA PHE A 247 -10.65 5.34 -12.29
C PHE A 247 -12.15 5.52 -12.10
N PHE A 248 -12.72 6.57 -12.70
CA PHE A 248 -14.18 6.79 -12.72
C PHE A 248 -14.77 6.06 -13.92
N GLN A 249 -15.09 4.80 -13.71
CA GLN A 249 -15.33 3.84 -14.78
C GLN A 249 -16.68 4.04 -15.43
N PRO A 250 -16.76 4.16 -16.77
CA PRO A 250 -18.04 4.08 -17.46
C PRO A 250 -18.71 2.73 -17.18
N LEU A 251 -19.97 2.76 -16.75
CA LEU A 251 -20.68 1.57 -16.26
C LEU A 251 -20.63 0.38 -17.24
N ALA A 252 -20.74 0.63 -18.54
CA ALA A 252 -20.69 -0.43 -19.55
C ALA A 252 -19.35 -1.19 -19.54
N GLN A 253 -18.23 -0.48 -19.39
CA GLN A 253 -16.89 -1.09 -19.33
C GLN A 253 -16.66 -1.80 -18.01
N ALA A 254 -17.10 -1.22 -16.89
CA ALA A 254 -17.05 -1.88 -15.59
C ALA A 254 -17.82 -3.21 -15.65
N LYS A 255 -19.05 -3.21 -16.20
CA LYS A 255 -19.85 -4.43 -16.37
C LYS A 255 -19.18 -5.45 -17.29
N GLU A 256 -18.67 -5.04 -18.44
CA GLU A 256 -17.95 -5.94 -19.35
C GLU A 256 -16.76 -6.63 -18.66
N TYR A 257 -15.96 -5.85 -17.92
CA TYR A 257 -14.82 -6.35 -17.16
C TYR A 257 -15.25 -7.36 -16.08
N TYR A 258 -16.23 -7.02 -15.24
CA TYR A 258 -16.65 -7.89 -14.15
C TYR A 258 -17.45 -9.11 -14.64
N GLU A 259 -18.10 -9.06 -15.80
CA GLU A 259 -18.74 -10.22 -16.43
C GLU A 259 -17.71 -11.20 -17.01
N ASP A 260 -16.62 -10.71 -17.60
CA ASP A 260 -15.49 -11.55 -17.98
C ASP A 260 -14.88 -12.23 -16.75
N LEU A 261 -14.63 -11.46 -15.69
CA LEU A 261 -14.13 -11.98 -14.42
C LEU A 261 -15.06 -13.05 -13.83
N ALA A 262 -16.36 -12.77 -13.77
CA ALA A 262 -17.36 -13.69 -13.27
C ALA A 262 -17.40 -14.99 -14.10
N SER A 263 -17.25 -14.88 -15.43
CA SER A 263 -17.16 -16.03 -16.34
C SER A 263 -15.91 -16.87 -16.09
N ARG A 264 -14.75 -16.26 -15.85
CA ARG A 264 -13.49 -16.95 -15.49
C ARG A 264 -13.57 -17.66 -14.14
N LEU A 265 -14.39 -17.14 -13.23
CA LEU A 265 -14.72 -17.79 -11.96
C LEU A 265 -15.82 -18.86 -12.07
N HIS A 266 -16.25 -19.21 -13.28
CA HIS A 266 -17.33 -20.16 -13.55
C HIS A 266 -18.71 -19.72 -13.01
N CYS A 267 -18.91 -18.40 -12.87
CA CYS A 267 -20.19 -17.77 -12.53
C CYS A 267 -20.66 -16.82 -13.65
N PRO A 268 -20.87 -17.30 -14.90
CA PRO A 268 -21.26 -16.43 -16.00
C PRO A 268 -22.70 -15.91 -15.88
N ALA A 269 -23.01 -14.81 -16.56
CA ALA A 269 -24.37 -14.25 -16.68
C ALA A 269 -25.42 -15.26 -17.17
N SER A 270 -25.02 -16.30 -17.92
CA SER A 270 -25.92 -17.35 -18.40
C SER A 270 -26.56 -18.19 -17.28
N LEU A 271 -26.07 -18.09 -16.04
CA LEU A 271 -26.71 -18.67 -14.86
C LEU A 271 -27.98 -17.90 -14.43
N GLY A 272 -28.22 -16.70 -14.97
CA GLY A 272 -29.36 -15.86 -14.59
C GLY A 272 -29.38 -15.61 -13.07
N ALA A 273 -30.49 -15.96 -12.42
CA ALA A 273 -30.64 -15.84 -10.96
C ALA A 273 -29.59 -16.64 -10.14
N GLY A 274 -28.88 -17.59 -10.76
CA GLY A 274 -27.81 -18.36 -10.12
C GLY A 274 -26.45 -17.66 -10.10
N GLN A 275 -26.27 -16.53 -10.79
CA GLN A 275 -24.97 -15.84 -10.89
C GLN A 275 -24.48 -15.30 -9.53
N LEU A 276 -25.31 -14.54 -8.82
CA LEU A 276 -24.92 -13.98 -7.51
C LEU A 276 -24.71 -15.06 -6.44
N PRO A 277 -25.59 -16.08 -6.29
CA PRO A 277 -25.32 -17.20 -5.40
C PRO A 277 -23.99 -17.91 -5.70
N CYS A 278 -23.64 -18.08 -6.98
CA CYS A 278 -22.35 -18.64 -7.38
C CYS A 278 -21.18 -17.79 -6.88
N LEU A 279 -21.20 -16.48 -7.15
CA LEU A 279 -20.14 -15.54 -6.73
C LEU A 279 -20.02 -15.41 -5.21
N ARG A 280 -21.14 -15.40 -4.49
CA ARG A 280 -21.18 -15.35 -3.02
C ARG A 280 -20.69 -16.63 -2.35
N ALA A 281 -20.80 -17.77 -3.03
CA ALA A 281 -20.30 -19.04 -2.51
C ALA A 281 -18.77 -19.19 -2.61
N LEU A 282 -18.10 -18.38 -3.44
CA LEU A 282 -16.65 -18.48 -3.62
C LEU A 282 -15.87 -17.97 -2.40
N PRO A 283 -14.66 -18.48 -2.13
CA PRO A 283 -13.75 -17.86 -1.17
C PRO A 283 -13.35 -16.44 -1.61
N ALA A 284 -13.28 -15.50 -0.67
CA ALA A 284 -12.87 -14.12 -0.95
C ALA A 284 -11.51 -14.03 -1.65
N GLN A 285 -10.56 -14.89 -1.25
CA GLN A 285 -9.23 -14.93 -1.85
C GLN A 285 -9.27 -15.39 -3.31
N ALA A 286 -10.21 -16.27 -3.69
CA ALA A 286 -10.38 -16.69 -5.08
C ALA A 286 -10.96 -15.55 -5.94
N LEU A 287 -11.90 -14.78 -5.38
CA LEU A 287 -12.47 -13.60 -6.02
C LEU A 287 -11.42 -12.53 -6.30
N VAL A 288 -10.48 -12.30 -5.38
CA VAL A 288 -9.41 -11.32 -5.58
C VAL A 288 -8.28 -11.86 -6.46
N ALA A 289 -7.97 -13.16 -6.37
CA ALA A 289 -6.86 -13.75 -7.12
C ALA A 289 -7.03 -13.70 -8.64
N VAL A 290 -8.27 -13.72 -9.14
CA VAL A 290 -8.55 -13.62 -10.59
C VAL A 290 -8.24 -12.23 -11.15
N GLU A 291 -8.29 -11.17 -10.33
CA GLU A 291 -7.90 -9.81 -10.72
C GLU A 291 -6.38 -9.67 -10.82
N ALA A 292 -5.64 -10.38 -9.96
CA ALA A 292 -4.17 -10.38 -9.92
C ALA A 292 -3.51 -10.97 -11.18
N GLY A 293 -4.28 -11.35 -12.20
CA GLY A 293 -3.78 -11.97 -13.43
C GLY A 293 -3.05 -13.29 -13.17
N MET A 294 -3.32 -13.96 -12.04
CA MET A 294 -2.73 -15.27 -11.70
C MET A 294 -3.13 -16.38 -12.68
N ASP A 295 -4.18 -16.15 -13.47
CA ASP A 295 -4.62 -17.02 -14.56
C ASP A 295 -3.91 -16.73 -15.91
N GLY A 296 -3.07 -15.70 -15.98
CA GLY A 296 -2.39 -15.27 -17.20
C GLY A 296 -3.31 -14.63 -18.24
N HIS A 297 -4.56 -14.31 -17.89
CA HIS A 297 -5.53 -13.69 -18.78
C HIS A 297 -5.60 -12.18 -18.54
N ARG A 298 -5.47 -11.40 -19.63
CA ARG A 298 -5.78 -9.97 -19.63
C ARG A 298 -6.90 -9.74 -20.65
N PRO A 299 -8.02 -9.11 -20.26
CA PRO A 299 -9.08 -8.80 -21.21
C PRO A 299 -8.49 -8.04 -22.41
N SER A 300 -8.70 -8.57 -23.62
CA SER A 300 -8.06 -8.06 -24.85
C SER A 300 -8.65 -6.73 -25.34
N VAL A 301 -9.71 -6.23 -24.70
CA VAL A 301 -10.63 -5.22 -25.28
C VAL A 301 -10.49 -3.82 -24.69
N HIS A 302 -9.94 -3.64 -23.48
CA HIS A 302 -9.88 -2.31 -22.83
C HIS A 302 -8.51 -1.66 -22.83
N SER A 303 -8.48 -0.35 -22.49
CA SER A 303 -7.25 0.42 -22.30
C SER A 303 -6.21 -0.41 -21.55
N PRO A 304 -4.98 -0.50 -22.04
CA PRO A 304 -3.87 -1.05 -21.30
C PRO A 304 -3.55 -0.48 -19.92
N LEU A 305 -4.09 0.69 -19.59
CA LEU A 305 -4.05 1.21 -18.22
C LEU A 305 -5.03 0.47 -17.30
N TRP A 306 -6.05 -0.19 -17.85
CA TRP A 306 -7.04 -0.97 -17.10
C TRP A 306 -6.45 -2.15 -16.32
N PRO A 307 -5.48 -2.95 -16.84
CA PRO A 307 -4.80 -3.93 -16.01
C PRO A 307 -3.89 -3.34 -14.91
N LEU A 308 -3.54 -2.04 -14.95
CA LEU A 308 -2.84 -1.38 -13.83
C LEU A 308 -3.83 -1.09 -12.68
N MET A 309 -5.00 -0.53 -13.01
CA MET A 309 -5.97 -0.02 -12.03
C MET A 309 -7.40 -0.43 -12.41
N PRO A 310 -7.74 -1.73 -12.35
CA PRO A 310 -9.01 -2.25 -12.85
C PRO A 310 -10.19 -1.98 -11.91
N ASN A 311 -9.90 -1.53 -10.69
CA ASN A 311 -10.88 -1.28 -9.65
C ASN A 311 -11.08 0.22 -9.49
N GLY A 312 -12.34 0.65 -9.49
CA GLY A 312 -12.70 2.04 -9.31
C GLY A 312 -14.21 2.25 -9.31
N PRO A 313 -14.69 3.42 -8.85
CA PRO A 313 -16.11 3.73 -8.83
C PRO A 313 -16.73 3.67 -10.23
N ALA A 314 -17.82 2.91 -10.35
CA ALA A 314 -18.62 2.89 -11.57
C ALA A 314 -19.54 4.11 -11.64
N ILE A 315 -19.53 4.83 -12.77
CA ILE A 315 -20.47 5.92 -13.08
C ILE A 315 -21.82 5.29 -13.41
N ASP A 316 -22.57 4.92 -12.38
CA ASP A 316 -23.84 4.20 -12.48
C ASP A 316 -25.05 5.11 -12.70
N GLY A 317 -24.87 6.43 -12.63
CA GLY A 317 -25.91 7.42 -12.85
C GLY A 317 -26.86 7.57 -11.66
N THR A 318 -26.59 6.93 -10.53
CA THR A 318 -27.49 6.90 -9.37
C THR A 318 -27.04 7.89 -8.28
N GLU A 319 -27.97 8.26 -7.39
CA GLU A 319 -27.66 9.12 -6.23
C GLU A 319 -26.87 8.38 -5.14
N ASP A 320 -27.06 7.05 -5.03
CA ASP A 320 -26.36 6.19 -4.07
C ASP A 320 -24.95 5.80 -4.55
N GLY A 321 -24.69 5.94 -5.85
CA GLY A 321 -23.41 5.65 -6.50
C GLY A 321 -22.74 6.93 -7.02
N LEU A 322 -22.45 6.95 -8.32
CA LEU A 322 -21.78 8.07 -8.98
C LEU A 322 -22.59 8.54 -10.19
N ALA A 323 -23.17 9.74 -10.07
CA ALA A 323 -24.14 10.25 -11.03
C ALA A 323 -23.56 10.62 -12.39
N ASP A 324 -22.30 11.05 -12.45
CA ASP A 324 -21.61 11.49 -13.67
C ASP A 324 -20.10 11.51 -13.40
N ILE A 325 -19.31 11.87 -14.42
CA ILE A 325 -17.88 12.16 -14.24
C ILE A 325 -17.73 13.32 -13.22
N PRO A 326 -16.90 13.17 -12.18
CA PRO A 326 -16.85 14.14 -11.08
C PRO A 326 -16.62 15.59 -11.51
N ILE A 327 -15.71 15.87 -12.44
CA ILE A 327 -15.49 17.26 -12.90
C ILE A 327 -16.74 17.90 -13.52
N ARG A 328 -17.59 17.12 -14.21
CA ARG A 328 -18.85 17.61 -14.79
C ARG A 328 -19.86 17.96 -13.70
N LEU A 329 -19.86 17.22 -12.59
CA LEU A 329 -20.68 17.52 -11.41
C LEU A 329 -20.24 18.83 -10.76
N VAL A 330 -18.93 19.05 -10.66
CA VAL A 330 -18.36 20.31 -10.16
C VAL A 330 -18.77 21.47 -11.06
N GLN A 331 -18.49 21.40 -12.36
CA GLN A 331 -18.77 22.48 -13.33
C GLN A 331 -20.24 22.93 -13.36
N ARG A 332 -21.19 22.00 -13.12
CA ARG A 332 -22.63 22.33 -13.06
C ARG A 332 -23.13 22.72 -11.65
N GLY A 333 -22.23 22.82 -10.67
CA GLY A 333 -22.55 23.22 -9.29
C GLY A 333 -23.18 22.13 -8.43
N ALA A 334 -23.15 20.86 -8.84
CA ALA A 334 -23.78 19.71 -8.18
C ALA A 334 -22.80 18.92 -7.28
N PHE A 335 -22.22 19.60 -6.29
CA PHE A 335 -21.20 19.04 -5.39
C PHE A 335 -21.27 19.68 -3.99
N ASN A 336 -20.57 19.08 -3.02
CA ASN A 336 -20.39 19.56 -1.66
C ASN A 336 -19.39 20.72 -1.65
N LYS A 337 -19.91 21.92 -1.41
CA LYS A 337 -19.15 23.18 -1.49
C LYS A 337 -18.38 23.43 -0.19
N VAL A 338 -17.15 22.95 -0.15
CA VAL A 338 -16.22 23.13 0.97
C VAL A 338 -14.87 23.68 0.48
N PRO A 339 -14.08 24.33 1.36
CA PRO A 339 -12.69 24.66 1.04
C PRO A 339 -11.86 23.42 0.70
N LEU A 340 -10.91 23.60 -0.21
CA LEU A 340 -10.10 22.51 -0.77
C LEU A 340 -8.60 22.83 -0.68
N LEU A 341 -7.80 21.89 -0.20
CA LEU A 341 -6.35 21.86 -0.37
C LEU A 341 -6.03 20.72 -1.33
N LEU A 342 -5.21 20.96 -2.36
CA LEU A 342 -4.92 19.93 -3.34
C LEU A 342 -3.53 20.10 -3.96
N GLY A 343 -2.90 19.00 -4.34
CA GLY A 343 -1.59 19.04 -4.96
C GLY A 343 -1.06 17.67 -5.32
N ALA A 344 0.13 17.61 -5.89
CA ALA A 344 0.79 16.36 -6.26
C ALA A 344 2.32 16.52 -6.19
N ASN A 345 3.05 15.41 -6.24
CA ASN A 345 4.51 15.44 -6.25
C ASN A 345 5.05 15.86 -7.62
N GLU A 346 6.16 16.59 -7.63
CA GLU A 346 6.83 17.08 -8.85
C GLU A 346 7.24 15.93 -9.77
N ASN A 347 7.70 14.81 -9.19
CA ASN A 347 8.08 13.59 -9.91
C ASN A 347 7.07 12.45 -9.72
N GLY A 348 5.78 12.76 -9.52
CA GLY A 348 4.70 11.79 -9.26
C GLY A 348 4.52 10.67 -10.30
N GLY A 349 5.07 10.79 -11.51
CA GLY A 349 5.02 9.72 -12.51
C GLY A 349 6.14 8.68 -12.40
N SER A 350 7.18 8.93 -11.61
CA SER A 350 8.41 8.13 -11.60
C SER A 350 8.21 6.68 -11.15
N ILE A 351 7.42 6.46 -10.10
CA ILE A 351 7.16 5.11 -9.57
C ILE A 351 6.29 4.28 -10.52
N PHE A 352 5.43 4.91 -11.31
CA PHE A 352 4.54 4.22 -12.25
C PHE A 352 5.27 3.82 -13.53
N GLU A 353 6.30 4.57 -13.92
CA GLU A 353 7.19 4.20 -15.04
C GLU A 353 7.90 2.88 -14.76
N ASP A 354 8.42 2.70 -13.54
CA ASP A 354 9.02 1.44 -13.08
C ASP A 354 8.02 0.25 -13.07
N MET A 355 6.71 0.52 -13.00
CA MET A 355 5.63 -0.49 -13.05
C MET A 355 5.18 -0.84 -14.47
N LEU A 356 5.62 -0.10 -15.50
CA LEU A 356 5.22 -0.35 -16.90
C LEU A 356 5.48 -1.78 -17.40
N PRO A 357 6.58 -2.48 -17.02
CA PRO A 357 6.81 -3.87 -17.43
C PRO A 357 5.75 -4.85 -16.91
N GLU A 358 5.11 -4.54 -15.80
CA GLU A 358 4.04 -5.37 -15.29
C GLU A 358 2.82 -5.31 -16.20
N VAL A 359 2.66 -4.25 -17.01
CA VAL A 359 1.44 -4.04 -17.81
C VAL A 359 1.66 -4.07 -19.31
N LEU A 360 2.88 -3.86 -19.78
CA LEU A 360 3.29 -4.04 -21.18
C LEU A 360 3.65 -5.52 -21.46
N PRO A 361 2.83 -6.28 -22.20
CA PRO A 361 3.14 -7.67 -22.51
C PRO A 361 4.46 -7.79 -23.29
N GLY A 362 5.43 -8.52 -22.75
CA GLY A 362 6.74 -8.73 -23.39
C GLY A 362 7.82 -7.71 -23.05
N ALA A 363 7.53 -6.68 -22.25
CA ALA A 363 8.53 -5.76 -21.74
C ALA A 363 9.48 -6.47 -20.75
N GLN A 364 10.78 -6.28 -20.92
CA GLN A 364 11.82 -6.83 -20.03
C GLN A 364 12.41 -5.73 -19.17
N LEU A 365 12.66 -6.02 -17.89
CA LEU A 365 13.40 -5.13 -17.00
C LEU A 365 14.92 -5.23 -17.26
N PRO A 366 15.67 -4.12 -17.23
CA PRO A 366 15.17 -2.75 -17.14
C PRO A 366 14.55 -2.30 -18.47
N VAL A 367 13.49 -1.48 -18.42
CA VAL A 367 12.89 -0.78 -19.59
C VAL A 367 13.92 0.06 -20.35
N LYS A 368 15.09 0.31 -19.72
CA LYS A 368 16.21 1.05 -20.29
C LYS A 368 16.62 0.52 -21.67
N ARG A 369 16.37 1.40 -22.65
CA ARG A 369 17.03 1.53 -23.97
C ARG A 369 16.44 0.71 -25.12
N HIS A 370 15.16 0.92 -25.45
CA HIS A 370 14.77 0.78 -26.86
C HIS A 370 13.72 1.82 -27.26
N PRO A 371 14.00 2.75 -28.20
CA PRO A 371 13.00 3.67 -28.75
C PRO A 371 11.77 2.98 -29.33
N ALA A 372 11.93 1.71 -29.76
CA ALA A 372 10.83 0.85 -30.18
C ALA A 372 9.81 0.61 -29.04
N THR A 373 10.26 0.51 -27.78
CA THR A 373 9.39 0.25 -26.62
C THR A 373 8.57 1.46 -26.18
N LEU A 374 9.08 2.69 -26.33
CA LEU A 374 8.33 3.90 -25.98
C LEU A 374 7.18 4.14 -26.97
N GLY A 375 7.47 4.12 -28.27
CA GLY A 375 6.41 4.23 -29.29
C GLY A 375 5.41 3.07 -29.24
N GLU A 376 5.84 1.86 -28.88
CA GLU A 376 4.95 0.73 -28.60
C GLU A 376 4.10 0.97 -27.35
N ALA A 377 4.67 1.47 -26.25
CA ALA A 377 3.94 1.80 -25.03
C ALA A 377 2.89 2.89 -25.29
N LEU A 378 3.26 3.98 -25.98
CA LEU A 378 2.34 5.05 -26.34
C LEU A 378 1.21 4.54 -27.24
N ARG A 379 1.53 3.73 -28.26
CA ARG A 379 0.51 3.09 -29.12
C ARG A 379 -0.40 2.15 -28.34
N TYR A 380 0.16 1.42 -27.37
CA TYR A 380 -0.59 0.52 -26.51
C TYR A 380 -1.58 1.32 -25.65
N PHE A 381 -1.10 2.31 -24.89
CA PHE A 381 -1.93 3.10 -23.98
C PHE A 381 -2.96 3.99 -24.69
N PHE A 382 -2.54 4.71 -25.74
CA PHE A 382 -3.36 5.77 -26.35
C PHE A 382 -4.03 5.36 -27.66
N ARG A 383 -3.64 4.23 -28.27
CA ARG A 383 -4.23 3.66 -29.50
C ARG A 383 -4.40 4.73 -30.59
N GLU A 384 -5.63 5.05 -30.98
CA GLU A 384 -5.97 6.04 -32.02
C GLU A 384 -5.53 7.47 -31.66
N ASN A 385 -5.35 7.77 -30.37
CA ASN A 385 -4.96 9.10 -29.87
C ASN A 385 -3.45 9.31 -29.79
N VAL A 386 -2.65 8.27 -30.09
CA VAL A 386 -1.19 8.31 -29.94
C VAL A 386 -0.53 9.48 -30.67
N THR A 387 -1.03 9.84 -31.86
CA THR A 387 -0.45 10.91 -32.68
C THR A 387 -0.62 12.29 -32.04
N GLN A 388 -1.71 12.52 -31.31
CA GLN A 388 -1.93 13.76 -30.57
C GLN A 388 -1.00 13.85 -29.38
N VAL A 389 -0.80 12.73 -28.68
CA VAL A 389 0.13 12.63 -27.55
C VAL A 389 1.58 12.86 -28.00
N GLU A 390 2.02 12.17 -29.06
CA GLU A 390 3.37 12.32 -29.65
C GLU A 390 3.63 13.73 -30.20
N ALA A 391 2.60 14.46 -30.62
CA ALA A 391 2.74 15.85 -31.08
C ALA A 391 3.06 16.82 -29.93
N ILE A 392 2.54 16.55 -28.73
CA ILE A 392 2.67 17.40 -27.54
C ILE A 392 3.87 17.00 -26.67
N TYR A 393 4.09 15.70 -26.49
CA TYR A 393 5.20 15.12 -25.74
C TYR A 393 6.27 14.63 -26.70
N GLN A 394 7.35 15.42 -26.83
CA GLN A 394 8.48 15.11 -27.71
C GLN A 394 9.73 14.86 -26.89
N GLU A 395 10.44 13.75 -27.14
CA GLU A 395 11.68 13.40 -26.42
C GLU A 395 12.74 14.51 -26.46
N SER A 396 12.77 15.30 -27.54
CA SER A 396 13.68 16.44 -27.70
C SER A 396 13.47 17.54 -26.65
N GLU A 397 12.27 17.70 -26.11
CA GLU A 397 11.97 18.62 -24.99
C GLU A 397 12.69 18.17 -23.71
N PHE A 398 12.97 16.88 -23.59
CA PHE A 398 13.59 16.25 -22.42
C PHE A 398 15.05 15.86 -22.69
N GLY A 399 15.74 16.57 -23.59
CA GLY A 399 17.14 16.29 -23.92
C GLY A 399 17.37 14.94 -24.62
N GLY A 400 16.32 14.35 -25.19
CA GLY A 400 16.35 13.00 -25.76
C GLY A 400 16.13 11.88 -24.73
N ASP A 401 15.70 12.22 -23.51
CA ASP A 401 15.37 11.25 -22.46
C ASP A 401 13.88 10.88 -22.52
N GLY A 402 13.58 9.78 -23.20
CA GLY A 402 12.23 9.24 -23.31
C GLY A 402 11.66 8.72 -21.98
N ASP A 403 12.52 8.32 -21.03
CA ASP A 403 12.07 7.86 -19.71
C ASP A 403 11.55 9.06 -18.91
N GLU A 404 12.28 10.17 -18.90
CA GLU A 404 11.84 11.41 -18.24
C GLU A 404 10.57 11.99 -18.88
N MET A 405 10.48 11.96 -20.22
CA MET A 405 9.26 12.31 -20.94
C MET A 405 8.07 11.49 -20.44
N MET A 406 8.24 10.18 -20.30
CA MET A 406 7.20 9.24 -19.87
C MET A 406 6.76 9.51 -18.43
N LYS A 407 7.71 9.75 -17.51
CA LYS A 407 7.41 10.12 -16.11
C LYS A 407 6.61 11.41 -16.02
N ARG A 408 7.05 12.46 -16.72
CA ARG A 408 6.36 13.76 -16.74
C ARG A 408 4.98 13.63 -17.37
N MET A 409 4.85 12.83 -18.43
CA MET A 409 3.56 12.56 -19.06
C MET A 409 2.57 11.83 -18.13
N ILE A 410 3.00 10.79 -17.41
CA ILE A 410 2.15 10.08 -16.43
C ILE A 410 1.69 11.04 -15.34
N ARG A 411 2.62 11.81 -14.78
CA ARG A 411 2.33 12.82 -13.75
C ARG A 411 1.27 13.82 -14.22
N ASP A 412 1.45 14.35 -15.43
CA ASP A 412 0.56 15.36 -16.00
C ASP A 412 -0.84 14.79 -16.24
N MET A 413 -0.91 13.60 -16.85
CA MET A 413 -2.16 12.90 -17.16
C MET A 413 -2.94 12.50 -15.91
N MET A 414 -2.26 11.93 -14.90
CA MET A 414 -2.95 11.35 -13.74
C MET A 414 -3.29 12.38 -12.67
N PHE A 415 -2.44 13.39 -12.47
CA PHE A 415 -2.51 14.26 -11.29
C PHE A 415 -2.55 15.74 -11.65
N MET A 416 -1.47 16.29 -12.21
CA MET A 416 -1.31 17.76 -12.31
C MET A 416 -2.43 18.40 -13.14
N CYS A 417 -2.71 17.90 -14.34
CA CYS A 417 -3.73 18.51 -15.20
C CYS A 417 -5.16 18.35 -14.64
N PRO A 418 -5.58 17.18 -14.13
CA PRO A 418 -6.84 17.03 -13.39
C PRO A 418 -6.98 18.00 -12.20
N LEU A 419 -5.93 18.20 -11.39
CA LEU A 419 -5.96 19.11 -10.24
C LEU A 419 -6.04 20.59 -10.67
N ARG A 420 -5.41 20.96 -11.79
CA ARG A 420 -5.56 22.29 -12.41
C ARG A 420 -7.00 22.53 -12.87
N ALA A 421 -7.59 21.55 -13.54
CA ALA A 421 -8.97 21.61 -14.01
C ALA A 421 -9.95 21.75 -12.83
N LEU A 422 -9.76 20.95 -11.78
CA LEU A 422 -10.54 21.04 -10.55
C LEU A 422 -10.41 22.41 -9.88
N SER A 423 -9.18 22.90 -9.68
CA SER A 423 -8.93 24.21 -9.04
C SER A 423 -9.59 25.35 -9.82
N SER A 424 -9.54 25.29 -11.15
CA SER A 424 -10.20 26.26 -12.03
C SER A 424 -11.72 26.22 -11.90
N ALA A 425 -12.31 25.02 -11.88
CA ALA A 425 -13.75 24.83 -11.67
C ALA A 425 -14.18 25.27 -10.26
N TRP A 426 -13.37 25.02 -9.22
CA TRP A 426 -13.61 25.48 -7.86
C TRP A 426 -13.65 27.00 -7.75
N ALA A 427 -12.66 27.67 -8.39
CA ALA A 427 -12.58 29.12 -8.42
C ALA A 427 -13.77 29.77 -9.16
N GLN A 428 -14.33 29.13 -10.19
CA GLN A 428 -15.55 29.61 -10.87
C GLN A 428 -16.78 29.64 -9.96
N HIS A 429 -16.79 28.85 -8.88
CA HIS A 429 -17.84 28.84 -7.86
C HIS A 429 -17.53 29.76 -6.66
N ASP A 430 -16.47 30.56 -6.73
CA ASP A 430 -15.97 31.40 -5.63
C ASP A 430 -15.71 30.61 -4.33
N LEU A 431 -15.20 29.38 -4.46
CA LEU A 431 -14.79 28.57 -3.32
C LEU A 431 -13.28 28.66 -3.08
N PRO A 432 -12.80 28.59 -1.82
CA PRO A 432 -11.38 28.51 -1.52
C PRO A 432 -10.76 27.21 -2.03
N ALA A 433 -9.68 27.34 -2.80
CA ALA A 433 -8.82 26.25 -3.22
C ALA A 433 -7.36 26.66 -3.00
N PHE A 434 -6.52 25.77 -2.47
CA PHE A 434 -5.11 26.01 -2.19
C PHE A 434 -4.28 24.92 -2.85
N MET A 435 -3.49 25.29 -3.85
CA MET A 435 -2.77 24.34 -4.68
C MET A 435 -1.32 24.18 -4.21
N TYR A 436 -0.78 22.97 -4.18
CA TYR A 436 0.65 22.72 -3.96
C TYR A 436 1.29 21.81 -5.01
N VAL A 437 2.61 21.90 -5.11
CA VAL A 437 3.49 20.88 -5.68
C VAL A 437 4.44 20.47 -4.57
N PHE A 438 4.59 19.17 -4.31
CA PHE A 438 5.57 18.68 -3.34
C PHE A 438 6.88 18.40 -4.08
N ASP A 439 7.93 19.17 -3.80
CA ASP A 439 9.29 19.03 -4.34
C ASP A 439 10.28 18.86 -3.18
N PHE A 440 10.09 17.80 -2.40
CA PHE A 440 11.04 17.42 -1.35
C PHE A 440 11.50 15.97 -1.52
N SER A 441 12.57 15.82 -2.29
CA SER A 441 13.30 14.55 -2.40
C SER A 441 14.02 14.21 -1.09
N TYR A 442 14.22 12.91 -0.83
CA TYR A 442 15.03 12.41 0.28
C TYR A 442 15.88 11.18 -0.11
N GLY A 443 16.86 10.85 0.73
CA GLY A 443 18.04 10.02 0.45
C GLY A 443 17.88 8.93 -0.62
N LEU A 444 17.41 7.75 -0.23
CA LEU A 444 17.37 6.59 -1.12
C LEU A 444 16.56 6.84 -2.39
N ALA A 445 15.44 7.56 -2.29
CA ALA A 445 14.55 7.86 -3.41
C ALA A 445 15.25 8.66 -4.52
N LYS A 446 16.06 9.65 -4.14
CA LYS A 446 16.91 10.38 -5.12
C LYS A 446 18.02 9.50 -5.69
N ILE A 447 18.63 8.64 -4.86
CA ILE A 447 19.73 7.75 -5.31
C ILE A 447 19.26 6.78 -6.39
N ILE A 448 18.04 6.24 -6.28
CA ILE A 448 17.49 5.30 -7.25
C ILE A 448 16.76 5.98 -8.42
N GLY A 449 16.71 7.32 -8.46
CA GLY A 449 16.12 8.07 -9.57
C GLY A 449 14.60 8.21 -9.54
N LEU A 450 13.97 7.96 -8.38
CA LEU A 450 12.55 8.19 -8.16
C LEU A 450 12.24 9.65 -7.80
N GLY A 451 13.19 10.34 -7.15
CA GLY A 451 12.98 11.70 -6.66
C GLY A 451 11.91 11.76 -5.56
N ASP A 452 11.10 12.79 -5.59
CA ASP A 452 9.83 12.98 -4.88
C ASP A 452 8.70 12.29 -5.66
N PHE A 453 8.71 10.96 -5.60
CA PHE A 453 7.72 10.13 -6.29
C PHE A 453 6.33 10.24 -5.64
N HIS A 454 5.34 9.65 -6.31
CA HIS A 454 3.95 9.57 -5.85
C HIS A 454 3.81 9.03 -4.42
N GLY A 455 3.18 9.81 -3.53
CA GLY A 455 2.96 9.45 -2.13
C GLY A 455 4.19 9.63 -1.22
N SER A 456 5.27 10.22 -1.74
CA SER A 456 6.50 10.46 -0.98
C SER A 456 6.36 11.52 0.13
N GLU A 457 5.27 12.29 0.13
CA GLU A 457 4.93 13.30 1.15
C GLU A 457 4.37 12.68 2.44
N LEU A 458 3.79 11.48 2.38
CA LEU A 458 3.03 10.86 3.46
C LEU A 458 3.78 10.72 4.79
N PRO A 459 5.07 10.34 4.82
CA PRO A 459 5.83 10.30 6.07
C PRO A 459 5.89 11.65 6.78
N PHE A 460 5.89 12.74 6.03
CA PHE A 460 5.96 14.09 6.56
C PHE A 460 4.58 14.57 7.02
N VAL A 461 3.51 14.27 6.27
CA VAL A 461 2.11 14.55 6.66
C VAL A 461 1.80 13.92 8.02
N PHE A 462 2.06 12.62 8.17
CA PHE A 462 1.78 11.89 9.41
C PHE A 462 2.87 12.03 10.48
N ARG A 463 4.02 12.60 10.13
CA ARG A 463 5.23 12.66 10.96
C ARG A 463 5.75 11.29 11.39
N ASN A 464 5.51 10.27 10.56
CA ASN A 464 5.92 8.89 10.78
C ASN A 464 7.17 8.56 9.97
N TRP A 465 7.91 7.53 10.39
CA TRP A 465 9.10 7.00 9.71
C TRP A 465 10.27 8.00 9.50
N LEU A 466 10.22 9.20 10.08
CA LEU A 466 11.22 10.26 9.88
C LEU A 466 12.65 9.83 10.24
N GLU A 467 12.81 8.86 11.15
CA GLU A 467 14.12 8.32 11.54
C GLU A 467 14.76 7.44 10.47
N PHE A 468 13.94 6.88 9.57
CA PHE A 468 14.39 6.06 8.44
C PHE A 468 14.65 6.90 7.19
N ILE A 469 14.22 8.16 7.18
CA ILE A 469 14.41 9.10 6.07
C ILE A 469 15.74 9.82 6.25
N LYS A 470 16.70 9.54 5.35
CA LYS A 470 17.99 10.22 5.35
C LYS A 470 17.91 11.54 4.58
N PRO A 471 18.40 12.66 5.13
CA PRO A 471 18.52 13.92 4.38
C PRO A 471 19.46 13.75 3.17
N ILE A 472 19.17 14.47 2.09
CA ILE A 472 20.08 14.57 0.94
C ILE A 472 21.14 15.64 1.19
N ASP A 473 20.77 16.73 1.86
CA ASP A 473 21.66 17.83 2.20
C ASP A 473 21.52 18.19 3.68
N PRO A 474 22.56 18.77 4.30
CA PRO A 474 22.57 19.05 5.74
C PRO A 474 21.69 20.26 6.13
N PHE A 475 21.22 21.05 5.16
CA PHE A 475 20.46 22.28 5.39
C PHE A 475 18.95 22.02 5.44
N HIS A 476 18.45 21.00 4.74
CA HIS A 476 17.03 20.64 4.74
C HIS A 476 16.78 19.31 5.48
N SER A 477 16.28 19.43 6.70
CA SER A 477 15.98 18.29 7.56
C SER A 477 14.61 17.67 7.24
N PRO A 478 14.50 16.34 7.12
CA PRO A 478 13.23 15.63 7.05
C PRO A 478 12.26 15.97 8.19
N ARG A 479 12.78 16.26 9.40
CA ARG A 479 11.94 16.68 10.54
C ARG A 479 11.37 18.08 10.34
N HIS A 480 12.16 18.98 9.74
CA HIS A 480 11.67 20.34 9.44
C HIS A 480 10.61 20.31 8.34
N MET A 481 10.80 19.48 7.30
CA MET A 481 9.75 19.25 6.30
C MET A 481 8.47 18.69 6.93
N ALA A 482 8.61 17.73 7.84
CA ALA A 482 7.47 17.23 8.61
C ALA A 482 6.79 18.34 9.42
N ASP A 483 7.54 19.23 10.09
CA ASP A 483 7.00 20.40 10.80
C ASP A 483 6.22 21.31 9.87
N ILE A 484 6.74 21.62 8.67
CA ILE A 484 6.06 22.46 7.67
C ILE A 484 4.73 21.81 7.25
N ILE A 485 4.78 20.61 6.67
CA ILE A 485 3.62 20.01 6.02
C ILE A 485 2.53 19.63 7.03
N SER A 486 2.89 19.03 8.16
CA SER A 486 1.89 18.65 9.19
C SER A 486 1.22 19.88 9.81
N CYS A 487 1.95 21.00 9.93
CA CYS A 487 1.37 22.27 10.33
C CYS A 487 0.42 22.85 9.28
N LYS A 488 0.72 22.75 7.98
CA LYS A 488 -0.17 23.27 6.92
C LYS A 488 -1.47 22.49 6.82
N TRP A 489 -1.41 21.15 6.91
CA TRP A 489 -2.59 20.28 6.90
C TRP A 489 -3.47 20.53 8.13
N THR A 490 -2.86 20.64 9.31
CA THR A 490 -3.62 20.88 10.54
C THR A 490 -4.13 22.33 10.60
N SER A 491 -3.37 23.31 10.13
CA SER A 491 -3.85 24.70 10.02
C SER A 491 -5.08 24.79 9.12
N PHE A 492 -5.08 24.06 8.00
CA PHE A 492 -6.27 23.91 7.17
C PHE A 492 -7.43 23.23 7.91
N ALA A 493 -7.20 22.18 8.69
CA ALA A 493 -8.25 21.58 9.51
C ALA A 493 -8.80 22.53 10.60
N TYR A 494 -7.95 23.41 11.14
CA TYR A 494 -8.34 24.40 12.15
C TYR A 494 -9.14 25.57 11.56
N ALA A 495 -8.68 26.11 10.44
CA ALA A 495 -9.11 27.42 9.93
C ALA A 495 -9.70 27.38 8.50
N LEU A 496 -9.68 26.23 7.82
CA LEU A 496 -9.98 26.08 6.39
C LEU A 496 -9.06 26.90 5.47
N ASP A 497 -7.86 27.21 5.97
CA ASP A 497 -6.82 27.97 5.31
C ASP A 497 -5.47 27.40 5.77
N PRO A 498 -4.57 26.95 4.86
CA PRO A 498 -3.28 26.40 5.23
C PRO A 498 -2.36 27.43 5.91
N ASN A 499 -2.66 28.72 5.85
CA ASN A 499 -1.94 29.77 6.57
C ASN A 499 -2.42 29.92 8.03
N GLY A 500 -3.44 29.15 8.44
CA GLY A 500 -4.05 29.23 9.78
C GLY A 500 -5.08 30.35 9.94
N GLY A 501 -5.36 31.10 8.87
CA GLY A 501 -6.26 32.25 8.88
C GLY A 501 -5.71 33.46 9.65
N VAL A 502 -6.53 34.51 9.76
CA VAL A 502 -6.12 35.79 10.38
C VAL A 502 -6.07 35.77 11.92
N ASP A 503 -6.68 34.77 12.54
CA ASP A 503 -6.79 34.65 13.99
C ASP A 503 -5.71 33.68 14.50
N GLU A 504 -4.54 34.21 14.88
CA GLU A 504 -3.42 33.41 15.42
C GLU A 504 -3.82 32.54 16.62
N SER A 505 -4.88 32.90 17.35
CA SER A 505 -5.36 32.09 18.49
C SER A 505 -6.00 30.77 18.07
N ARG A 506 -6.31 30.62 16.77
CA ARG A 506 -6.84 29.38 16.17
C ARG A 506 -5.78 28.53 15.51
N TRP A 507 -4.52 28.94 15.54
CA TRP A 507 -3.46 28.13 14.96
C TRP A 507 -3.28 26.83 15.74
N PRO A 508 -2.95 25.72 15.05
CA PRO A 508 -2.62 24.49 15.74
C PRO A 508 -1.42 24.72 16.67
N PRO A 509 -1.42 24.12 17.88
CA PRO A 509 -0.26 24.18 18.77
C PRO A 509 1.03 23.75 18.07
N GLY A 510 2.11 24.50 18.30
CA GLY A 510 3.43 24.21 17.76
C GLY A 510 3.60 24.55 16.27
N CYS A 511 2.67 25.30 15.68
CA CYS A 511 2.74 25.78 14.30
C CYS A 511 2.94 27.28 14.18
N GLU A 512 3.14 28.00 15.28
CA GLU A 512 3.22 29.46 15.30
C GLU A 512 4.39 29.99 14.47
N ASP A 513 5.57 29.38 14.62
CA ASP A 513 6.75 29.78 13.87
C ASP A 513 6.61 29.43 12.38
N ILE A 514 6.11 28.23 12.06
CA ILE A 514 5.85 27.79 10.69
C ILE A 514 4.83 28.71 10.01
N ASN A 515 3.73 29.05 10.68
CA ASN A 515 2.69 29.89 10.10
C ASN A 515 3.12 31.34 9.96
N ARG A 516 4.03 31.85 10.81
CA ARG A 516 4.61 33.19 10.62
C ARG A 516 5.64 33.23 9.49
N GLU A 517 6.49 32.21 9.40
CA GLU A 517 7.56 32.17 8.40
C GLU A 517 7.01 31.88 6.99
N PHE A 518 6.00 31.02 6.89
CA PHE A 518 5.47 30.48 5.64
C PHE A 518 3.97 30.80 5.48
N SER A 519 3.56 32.06 5.70
CA SER A 519 2.15 32.51 5.66
C SER A 519 1.63 32.85 4.26
N ASP A 520 2.43 32.64 3.23
CA ASP A 520 2.24 33.19 1.89
C ASP A 520 1.58 32.22 0.92
N TRP A 521 0.94 31.15 1.40
CA TRP A 521 0.25 30.19 0.53
C TRP A 521 -1.00 30.83 -0.10
N PRO A 522 -1.01 31.12 -1.40
CA PRO A 522 -2.10 31.87 -2.01
C PRO A 522 -3.32 30.98 -2.26
N ARG A 523 -4.50 31.59 -2.20
CA ARG A 523 -5.71 30.99 -2.78
C ARG A 523 -5.54 30.92 -4.30
N PHE A 524 -5.91 29.81 -4.89
CA PHE A 524 -5.91 29.62 -6.34
C PHE A 524 -6.95 30.55 -6.99
N HIS A 525 -6.53 31.26 -8.04
CA HIS A 525 -7.40 32.07 -8.89
C HIS A 525 -7.25 31.64 -10.36
N ALA A 526 -8.35 31.67 -11.11
CA ALA A 526 -8.34 31.27 -12.51
C ALA A 526 -7.48 32.17 -13.42
N THR A 527 -7.27 33.43 -13.03
CA THR A 527 -6.45 34.41 -13.78
C THR A 527 -5.00 34.45 -13.35
N GLN A 528 -4.73 34.27 -12.05
CA GLN A 528 -3.38 34.21 -11.48
C GLN A 528 -3.26 32.84 -10.81
N ARG A 529 -2.77 31.87 -11.59
CA ARG A 529 -2.78 30.45 -11.24
C ARG A 529 -1.58 30.14 -10.34
N LEU A 530 -1.65 30.58 -9.09
CA LEU A 530 -0.56 30.38 -8.13
C LEU A 530 -0.67 29.03 -7.42
N PHE A 531 0.48 28.44 -7.12
CA PHE A 531 0.61 27.25 -6.29
C PHE A 531 1.79 27.39 -5.32
N TYR A 532 1.77 26.57 -4.28
CA TYR A 532 2.80 26.53 -3.25
C TYR A 532 3.75 25.37 -3.50
N ASP A 533 5.01 25.67 -3.74
CA ASP A 533 6.08 24.68 -3.88
C ASP A 533 6.57 24.26 -2.49
N LEU A 534 6.19 23.05 -2.06
CA LEU A 534 6.58 22.43 -0.80
C LEU A 534 7.95 21.75 -0.93
N LYS A 535 8.99 22.57 -1.02
CA LYS A 535 10.40 22.19 -0.97
C LYS A 535 11.02 22.54 0.37
N GLY A 536 12.32 22.25 0.53
CA GLY A 536 13.06 22.47 1.79
C GLY A 536 12.90 23.86 2.42
N ARG A 537 12.67 24.89 1.59
CA ARG A 537 12.12 26.19 1.98
C ARG A 537 10.97 26.51 1.00
N PRO A 538 9.71 26.51 1.43
CA PRO A 538 8.59 26.70 0.53
C PRO A 538 8.59 28.05 -0.19
N GLU A 539 8.09 28.06 -1.42
CA GLU A 539 8.05 29.22 -2.31
C GLU A 539 6.73 29.25 -3.11
N VAL A 540 6.29 30.44 -3.52
CA VAL A 540 5.10 30.62 -4.35
C VAL A 540 5.50 30.71 -5.82
N HIS A 541 4.85 29.91 -6.66
CA HIS A 541 5.08 29.89 -8.10
C HIS A 541 3.78 30.11 -8.87
N GLU A 542 3.89 30.56 -10.12
CA GLU A 542 2.77 30.70 -11.04
C GLU A 542 2.80 29.58 -12.10
N ILE A 543 1.63 29.02 -12.41
CA ILE A 543 1.45 28.11 -13.55
C ILE A 543 1.48 28.95 -14.83
N LEU A 544 2.65 29.02 -15.46
CA LEU A 544 2.82 29.71 -16.74
C LEU A 544 2.29 28.87 -17.90
N ALA A 545 1.75 29.56 -18.90
CA ALA A 545 1.13 28.91 -20.05
C ALA A 545 2.12 28.14 -20.95
N ASP A 546 3.40 28.50 -20.91
CA ASP A 546 4.45 28.05 -21.84
C ASP A 546 5.70 27.47 -21.15
N ASN A 547 5.61 27.10 -19.86
CA ASN A 547 6.68 26.43 -19.10
C ASN A 547 7.33 25.27 -19.84
N ARG A 548 8.64 25.10 -19.68
CA ARG A 548 9.44 24.03 -20.32
C ARG A 548 10.33 23.32 -19.33
N PHE A 549 10.50 22.03 -19.55
CA PHE A 549 11.51 21.22 -18.89
C PHE A 549 12.93 21.80 -19.10
N PRO A 550 13.83 21.74 -18.10
CA PRO A 550 13.68 21.11 -16.78
C PRO A 550 13.06 22.01 -15.70
N ASP A 551 12.72 23.26 -16.01
CA ASP A 551 12.27 24.24 -15.02
C ASP A 551 10.74 24.19 -14.79
N ASP A 552 10.04 23.16 -15.31
CA ASP A 552 8.58 23.00 -15.23
C ASP A 552 8.11 22.16 -14.03
N LEU A 553 7.97 22.83 -12.88
CA LEU A 553 7.27 22.26 -11.70
C LEU A 553 5.81 21.89 -12.01
N PHE A 554 5.21 22.56 -12.99
CA PHE A 554 3.84 22.34 -13.44
C PHE A 554 3.75 22.29 -14.98
N PRO A 555 2.92 21.39 -15.57
CA PRO A 555 2.76 21.32 -17.03
C PRO A 555 2.20 22.60 -17.65
N ARG A 556 2.72 22.93 -18.83
CA ARG A 556 2.21 24.02 -19.69
C ARG A 556 0.82 23.73 -20.25
N ASP A 557 0.13 24.79 -20.66
CA ASP A 557 -1.28 24.70 -21.07
C ASP A 557 -1.56 23.72 -22.20
N PRO A 558 -0.76 23.62 -23.27
CA PRO A 558 -0.99 22.63 -24.32
C PRO A 558 -0.96 21.17 -23.84
N LYS A 559 -0.13 20.85 -22.81
CA LYS A 559 -0.08 19.51 -22.22
C LYS A 559 -1.39 19.20 -21.50
N CYS A 560 -1.87 20.12 -20.68
CA CYS A 560 -3.13 19.89 -19.97
C CYS A 560 -4.36 20.00 -20.85
N ASN A 561 -4.37 20.85 -21.88
CA ASN A 561 -5.48 20.92 -22.83
C ASN A 561 -5.63 19.61 -23.61
N LEU A 562 -4.51 18.96 -23.98
CA LEU A 562 -4.53 17.61 -24.53
C LEU A 562 -5.25 16.65 -23.58
N TRP A 563 -4.92 16.66 -22.29
CA TRP A 563 -5.56 15.76 -21.32
C TRP A 563 -7.03 16.07 -21.07
N ASP A 564 -7.39 17.36 -21.00
CA ASP A 564 -8.78 17.80 -20.87
C ASP A 564 -9.62 17.36 -22.09
N GLU A 565 -9.07 17.49 -23.30
CA GLU A 565 -9.70 17.02 -24.55
C GLU A 565 -9.81 15.50 -24.59
N LEU A 566 -8.72 14.79 -24.25
CA LEU A 566 -8.72 13.33 -24.19
C LEU A 566 -9.68 12.80 -23.13
N ALA A 567 -9.80 13.41 -21.95
CA ALA A 567 -10.78 13.01 -20.95
C ALA A 567 -12.23 13.19 -21.47
N SER A 568 -12.48 14.23 -22.27
CA SER A 568 -13.79 14.49 -22.87
C SER A 568 -14.12 13.56 -24.06
N THR A 569 -13.12 13.02 -24.74
CA THR A 569 -13.24 12.22 -25.97
C THR A 569 -12.93 10.74 -25.78
N LEU A 570 -12.21 10.35 -24.72
CA LEU A 570 -12.04 8.98 -24.19
C LEU A 570 -13.34 8.49 -23.52
N HIS A 571 -14.46 8.80 -24.16
CA HIS A 571 -15.56 7.88 -24.25
C HIS A 571 -15.02 6.63 -24.99
N TRP A 572 -14.59 5.58 -24.28
CA TRP A 572 -14.47 4.24 -24.87
C TRP A 572 -15.87 3.68 -25.16
N VAL A 573 -16.62 4.44 -25.94
CA VAL A 573 -17.96 4.20 -26.40
C VAL A 573 -17.80 3.48 -27.73
N HIS A 574 -17.87 2.15 -27.68
CA HIS A 574 -18.63 1.50 -28.74
C HIS A 574 -20.10 1.79 -28.46
N GLU A 575 -20.62 2.85 -29.08
CA GLU A 575 -22.01 2.89 -29.46
C GLU A 575 -22.24 1.64 -30.34
N GLY A 576 -22.86 0.62 -29.76
CA GLY A 576 -23.20 -0.59 -30.50
C GLY A 576 -24.09 -0.23 -31.68
N PRO A 577 -23.83 -0.73 -32.91
CA PRO A 577 -24.81 -0.63 -33.97
C PRO A 577 -25.98 -1.53 -33.61
N SER A 578 -27.13 -0.89 -33.41
CA SER A 578 -28.45 -1.52 -33.47
C SER A 578 -28.56 -2.58 -34.59
N SER A 579 -29.06 -3.75 -34.21
CA SER A 579 -29.83 -4.69 -35.03
C SER A 579 -29.43 -4.83 -36.51
N ARG A 580 -28.57 -5.79 -36.85
CA ARG A 580 -28.72 -6.59 -38.09
C ARG A 580 -28.37 -8.05 -37.86
N SER A 581 -29.38 -8.87 -38.05
CA SER A 581 -29.32 -10.32 -38.22
C SER A 581 -28.24 -10.75 -39.21
N PHE A 582 -27.38 -11.70 -38.82
CA PHE A 582 -26.80 -12.64 -39.77
C PHE A 582 -26.77 -14.05 -39.17
N ALA A 583 -27.66 -14.88 -39.70
CA ALA A 583 -27.60 -16.33 -39.60
C ALA A 583 -26.63 -16.87 -40.67
N GLY A 584 -25.97 -17.98 -40.35
CA GLY A 584 -25.13 -18.77 -41.26
C GLY A 584 -23.64 -18.50 -41.07
N SER A 585 -22.75 -19.46 -40.79
CA SER A 585 -22.80 -20.88 -41.09
C SER A 585 -21.93 -21.67 -40.10
N ALA A 586 -22.45 -22.80 -39.67
CA ALA A 586 -21.65 -23.88 -39.09
C ALA A 586 -21.04 -24.71 -40.22
N LYS A 587 -19.77 -25.13 -40.09
CA LYS A 587 -19.30 -26.49 -40.45
C LYS A 587 -17.81 -26.74 -40.14
N GLY A 588 -17.59 -27.82 -39.38
CA GLY A 588 -16.37 -28.65 -39.36
C GLY A 588 -15.27 -28.13 -38.43
N VAL A 589 -14.63 -28.90 -37.56
CA VAL A 589 -14.38 -30.34 -37.53
C VAL A 589 -14.17 -30.76 -36.05
N GLY A 590 -14.67 -31.94 -35.68
CA GLY A 590 -14.61 -32.44 -34.32
C GLY A 590 -13.49 -33.44 -34.01
N ARG A 591 -13.53 -33.88 -32.75
CA ARG A 591 -12.86 -35.02 -32.08
C ARG A 591 -11.38 -34.78 -31.72
N GLY A 592 -10.90 -35.14 -30.52
CA GLY A 592 -11.41 -36.13 -29.58
C GLY A 592 -11.00 -35.89 -28.13
N VAL A 593 -11.77 -36.57 -27.28
CA VAL A 593 -11.75 -36.59 -25.82
C VAL A 593 -10.94 -37.82 -25.35
N GLN A 594 -10.37 -37.72 -24.13
CA GLN A 594 -9.71 -38.73 -23.29
C GLN A 594 -8.22 -39.06 -23.53
N LYS A 595 -7.36 -38.59 -22.61
CA LYS A 595 -6.83 -39.42 -21.51
C LYS A 595 -5.99 -38.58 -20.54
N SER A 596 -6.56 -38.33 -19.36
CA SER A 596 -5.85 -37.94 -18.14
C SER A 596 -5.24 -39.17 -17.45
N ALA A 597 -4.25 -38.92 -16.60
CA ALA A 597 -3.60 -39.85 -15.66
C ALA A 597 -2.34 -40.61 -16.14
N LYS A 598 -1.25 -39.87 -16.32
CA LYS A 598 0.10 -40.22 -15.82
C LYS A 598 1.04 -39.08 -16.20
N LEU A 599 1.42 -38.24 -15.23
CA LEU A 599 2.69 -37.47 -15.21
C LEU A 599 2.77 -36.52 -13.99
N ILE A 600 2.24 -36.93 -12.83
CA ILE A 600 2.65 -36.39 -11.54
C ILE A 600 3.53 -37.46 -10.88
N SER A 601 4.76 -37.54 -11.38
CA SER A 601 5.84 -38.38 -10.84
C SER A 601 7.21 -38.07 -11.48
N ILE A 602 7.32 -37.11 -12.41
CA ILE A 602 8.58 -36.78 -13.10
C ILE A 602 8.78 -35.27 -13.13
N SER A 603 8.70 -34.63 -11.95
CA SER A 603 9.09 -33.21 -11.79
C SER A 603 10.11 -33.00 -10.66
N ILE A 604 10.47 -34.06 -9.94
CA ILE A 604 11.52 -34.03 -8.91
C ILE A 604 12.86 -34.62 -9.43
N SER A 605 12.90 -35.10 -10.68
CA SER A 605 14.14 -35.57 -11.34
C SER A 605 14.70 -34.62 -12.41
N ILE A 606 14.03 -33.49 -12.69
CA ILE A 606 14.44 -32.55 -13.75
C ILE A 606 15.27 -31.38 -13.19
N ILE A 607 15.27 -31.16 -11.88
CA ILE A 607 16.03 -30.08 -11.24
C ILE A 607 17.45 -30.51 -10.81
N THR A 608 17.76 -31.81 -10.81
CA THR A 608 19.08 -32.36 -10.43
C THR A 608 19.97 -32.77 -11.61
N ASN A 609 19.55 -32.58 -12.86
CA ASN A 609 20.35 -32.98 -14.05
C ASN A 609 20.82 -31.82 -14.94
N THR A 610 20.74 -30.57 -14.48
CA THR A 610 21.28 -29.41 -15.21
C THR A 610 22.75 -29.13 -14.90
N ILE A 611 23.52 -30.15 -14.51
CA ILE A 611 24.99 -30.09 -14.41
C ILE A 611 25.57 -31.41 -14.93
N THR A 612 25.59 -31.57 -16.25
CA THR A 612 26.64 -32.35 -16.91
C THR A 612 26.89 -31.74 -18.29
N SER A 613 28.15 -31.38 -18.52
CA SER A 613 28.72 -30.64 -19.65
C SER A 613 28.64 -31.35 -21.02
N ALA A 614 27.64 -32.19 -21.27
CA ALA A 614 27.56 -33.03 -22.47
C ALA A 614 26.62 -32.47 -23.57
N THR A 615 25.61 -31.67 -23.23
CA THR A 615 24.59 -31.26 -24.22
C THR A 615 25.03 -30.09 -25.10
N ILE A 616 25.83 -29.17 -24.57
CA ILE A 616 26.37 -28.04 -25.35
C ILE A 616 27.46 -28.52 -26.33
N ILE A 617 28.28 -29.51 -25.92
CA ILE A 617 29.26 -30.15 -26.81
C ILE A 617 28.55 -30.92 -27.92
N SER A 618 27.41 -31.58 -27.66
CA SER A 618 26.63 -32.27 -28.71
C SER A 618 26.03 -31.31 -29.74
N ILE A 619 25.59 -30.12 -29.33
CA ILE A 619 25.00 -29.13 -30.25
C ILE A 619 26.09 -28.50 -31.13
N ILE A 620 27.27 -28.22 -30.58
CA ILE A 620 28.41 -27.69 -31.35
C ILE A 620 28.98 -28.73 -32.31
N THR A 621 29.06 -30.01 -31.89
CA THR A 621 29.59 -31.09 -32.76
C THR A 621 28.63 -31.43 -33.91
N ASN A 622 27.31 -31.33 -33.71
CA ASN A 622 26.31 -31.54 -34.78
C ASN A 622 26.18 -30.38 -35.76
N THR A 623 26.56 -29.16 -35.35
CA THR A 623 26.54 -27.99 -36.25
C THR A 623 27.75 -27.98 -37.19
N ILE A 624 28.87 -28.62 -36.78
CA ILE A 624 30.10 -28.70 -37.59
C ILE A 624 30.11 -29.92 -38.54
N THR A 625 29.22 -30.90 -38.36
CA THR A 625 29.15 -32.13 -39.19
C THR A 625 28.03 -32.15 -40.22
N SER A 626 27.28 -31.06 -40.39
CA SER A 626 26.30 -30.96 -41.47
C SER A 626 27.02 -30.86 -42.82
N ALA A 627 27.09 -31.99 -43.53
CA ALA A 627 27.70 -32.18 -44.85
C ALA A 627 27.23 -31.16 -45.92
N THR A 628 26.15 -30.42 -45.65
CA THR A 628 25.56 -29.40 -46.50
C THR A 628 26.40 -28.11 -46.60
N ILE A 629 27.12 -27.71 -45.54
CA ILE A 629 27.94 -26.47 -45.57
C ILE A 629 29.27 -26.72 -46.27
N ILE A 630 29.87 -27.90 -46.08
CA ILE A 630 31.13 -28.28 -46.74
C ILE A 630 30.92 -28.44 -48.26
N SER A 631 29.77 -28.96 -48.71
CA SER A 631 29.44 -29.12 -50.14
C SER A 631 29.24 -27.81 -50.90
N ILE A 632 28.86 -26.73 -50.23
CA ILE A 632 28.63 -25.42 -50.89
C ILE A 632 29.96 -24.67 -51.09
N ILE A 633 30.95 -24.89 -50.22
CA ILE A 633 32.25 -24.21 -50.28
C ILE A 633 33.19 -24.86 -51.32
N THR A 634 33.12 -26.18 -51.54
CA THR A 634 34.01 -26.89 -52.49
C THR A 634 33.68 -26.66 -53.96
N ASN A 635 32.46 -26.24 -54.31
CA ASN A 635 32.02 -26.15 -55.71
C ASN A 635 32.14 -24.75 -56.35
N THR A 636 32.71 -23.75 -55.67
CA THR A 636 32.78 -22.38 -56.23
C THR A 636 34.16 -21.71 -56.09
N ILE A 637 35.17 -22.43 -55.61
CA ILE A 637 36.46 -21.82 -55.24
C ILE A 637 37.60 -22.64 -55.85
N THR A 638 38.08 -22.23 -57.03
CA THR A 638 39.19 -22.90 -57.76
C THR A 638 40.57 -22.36 -57.41
N SER A 639 40.70 -21.47 -56.42
CA SER A 639 41.98 -20.93 -55.98
C SER A 639 42.35 -21.46 -54.60
N ALA A 640 43.44 -22.23 -54.51
CA ALA A 640 43.98 -22.77 -53.25
C ALA A 640 44.19 -21.69 -52.18
N THR A 641 44.45 -20.44 -52.60
CA THR A 641 44.61 -19.26 -51.74
C THR A 641 43.35 -18.95 -50.92
N VAL A 642 42.16 -19.09 -51.50
CA VAL A 642 40.90 -18.76 -50.82
C VAL A 642 40.54 -19.83 -49.78
N ILE A 643 40.84 -21.10 -50.06
CA ILE A 643 40.66 -22.20 -49.10
C ILE A 643 41.54 -21.99 -47.87
N ILE A 644 42.80 -21.58 -48.07
CA ILE A 644 43.74 -21.26 -46.98
C ILE A 644 43.22 -20.09 -46.13
N ILE A 645 42.69 -19.03 -46.76
CA ILE A 645 42.10 -17.89 -46.05
C ILE A 645 40.89 -18.31 -45.20
N ILE A 646 40.00 -19.15 -45.74
CA ILE A 646 38.83 -19.66 -45.00
C ILE A 646 39.27 -20.50 -43.79
N ILE A 647 40.27 -21.38 -43.95
CA ILE A 647 40.81 -22.19 -42.86
C ILE A 647 41.39 -21.29 -41.75
N ILE A 648 42.14 -20.24 -42.12
CA ILE A 648 42.68 -19.28 -41.16
C ILE A 648 41.55 -18.56 -40.40
N ILE A 649 40.49 -18.12 -41.10
CA ILE A 649 39.33 -17.46 -40.47
C ILE A 649 38.63 -18.41 -39.48
N ILE A 650 38.43 -19.67 -39.85
CA ILE A 650 37.81 -20.67 -38.96
C ILE A 650 38.67 -20.90 -37.71
N ILE A 651 39.99 -21.00 -37.88
CA ILE A 651 40.93 -21.15 -36.75
C ILE A 651 40.85 -19.93 -35.82
N ILE A 652 40.80 -18.70 -36.37
CA ILE A 652 40.66 -17.48 -35.58
C ILE A 652 39.33 -17.47 -34.81
N ILE A 653 38.22 -17.86 -35.43
CA ILE A 653 36.90 -17.92 -34.77
C ILE A 653 36.92 -18.94 -33.62
N ILE A 654 37.53 -20.12 -33.82
CA ILE A 654 37.65 -21.14 -32.78
C ILE A 654 38.48 -20.61 -31.59
N ILE A 655 39.58 -19.89 -31.87
CA ILE A 655 40.40 -19.27 -30.83
C ILE A 655 39.59 -18.22 -30.04
N ILE A 656 38.83 -17.35 -30.72
CA ILE A 656 38.00 -16.33 -30.08
C ILE A 656 36.93 -16.97 -29.18
N ILE A 657 36.23 -18.00 -29.66
CA ILE A 657 35.21 -18.71 -28.88
C ILE A 657 35.84 -19.35 -27.64
N THR A 658 37.01 -19.96 -27.79
CA THR A 658 37.75 -20.60 -26.68
C THR A 658 38.15 -19.57 -25.63
N ILE A 659 38.73 -18.43 -26.04
CA ILE A 659 39.11 -17.34 -25.13
C ILE A 659 37.89 -16.77 -24.42
N THR A 660 36.79 -16.53 -25.14
CA THR A 660 35.54 -15.99 -24.57
C THR A 660 34.97 -16.95 -23.52
N THR A 661 34.99 -18.26 -23.79
CA THR A 661 34.53 -19.28 -22.85
C THR A 661 35.39 -19.31 -21.58
N ILE A 662 36.71 -19.21 -21.73
CA ILE A 662 37.65 -19.14 -20.58
C ILE A 662 37.38 -17.90 -19.73
N ILE A 663 37.15 -16.74 -20.36
CA ILE A 663 36.83 -15.48 -19.64
C ILE A 663 35.52 -15.63 -18.85
N ILE A 664 34.48 -16.22 -19.44
CA ILE A 664 33.20 -16.46 -18.76
C ILE A 664 33.39 -17.37 -17.54
N ILE A 665 34.17 -18.44 -17.67
CA ILE A 665 34.47 -19.37 -16.56
C ILE A 665 35.21 -18.63 -15.43
N ILE A 666 36.18 -17.77 -15.75
CA ILE A 666 36.92 -16.98 -14.77
C ILE A 666 35.97 -16.01 -14.03
N ILE A 667 35.07 -15.33 -14.74
CA ILE A 667 34.07 -14.43 -14.14
C ILE A 667 33.15 -15.19 -13.18
N ILE A 668 32.67 -16.37 -13.56
CA ILE A 668 31.83 -17.22 -12.70
C ILE A 668 32.58 -17.61 -11.41
N ILE A 669 33.86 -17.99 -11.52
CA ILE A 669 34.69 -18.34 -10.35
C ILE A 669 34.87 -17.12 -9.43
N ILE A 670 35.08 -15.92 -9.99
CA ILE A 670 35.19 -14.68 -9.22
C ILE A 670 33.88 -14.38 -8.47
N ILE A 671 32.73 -14.49 -9.15
CA ILE A 671 31.42 -14.26 -8.54
C ILE A 671 31.16 -15.24 -7.39
N ILE A 672 31.44 -16.54 -7.59
CA ILE A 672 31.30 -17.56 -6.54
C ILE A 672 32.20 -17.22 -5.35
N THR A 673 33.44 -16.81 -5.60
CA THR A 673 34.40 -16.46 -4.54
C THR A 673 33.94 -15.24 -3.74
N ILE A 674 33.45 -14.19 -4.41
CA ILE A 674 32.89 -13.00 -3.76
C ILE A 674 31.68 -13.37 -2.91
N THR A 675 30.77 -14.19 -3.46
CA THR A 675 29.55 -14.63 -2.77
C THR A 675 29.89 -15.41 -1.49
N ILE A 676 30.82 -16.37 -1.56
CA ILE A 676 31.28 -17.12 -0.38
C ILE A 676 31.92 -16.18 0.66
N THR A 677 32.71 -15.21 0.21
CA THR A 677 33.34 -14.22 1.09
C THR A 677 32.30 -13.38 1.84
N ILE A 678 31.26 -12.91 1.16
CA ILE A 678 30.15 -12.16 1.76
C ILE A 678 29.41 -13.01 2.80
N ILE A 679 29.14 -14.29 2.50
CA ILE A 679 28.49 -15.22 3.43
C ILE A 679 29.34 -15.38 4.70
N ILE A 680 30.65 -15.57 4.56
CA ILE A 680 31.58 -15.70 5.70
C ILE A 680 31.60 -14.43 6.55
N ILE A 681 31.67 -13.24 5.93
CA ILE A 681 31.64 -11.95 6.64
C ILE A 681 30.32 -11.80 7.40
N THR A 682 29.21 -12.14 6.78
CA THR A 682 27.87 -12.04 7.38
C THR A 682 27.74 -12.96 8.60
N ILE A 683 28.13 -14.23 8.47
CA ILE A 683 28.11 -15.20 9.58
C ILE A 683 29.01 -14.73 10.72
N THR A 684 30.22 -14.25 10.40
CA THR A 684 31.17 -13.74 11.40
C THR A 684 30.60 -12.53 12.14
N THR A 685 29.94 -11.62 11.43
CA THR A 685 29.29 -10.43 12.02
C THR A 685 28.15 -10.82 12.96
N ILE A 686 27.31 -11.79 12.56
CA ILE A 686 26.23 -12.32 13.41
C ILE A 686 26.79 -12.94 14.69
N ILE A 687 27.88 -13.74 14.59
CA ILE A 687 28.53 -14.34 15.75
C ILE A 687 29.06 -13.26 16.70
N ILE A 688 29.69 -12.20 16.19
CA ILE A 688 30.18 -11.08 17.00
C ILE A 688 29.02 -10.38 17.73
N ILE A 689 27.90 -10.12 17.04
CA ILE A 689 26.71 -9.50 17.64
C ILE A 689 26.16 -10.38 18.77
N ILE A 690 26.07 -11.70 18.57
CA ILE A 690 25.61 -12.65 19.60
C ILE A 690 26.55 -12.61 20.82
N ILE A 691 27.87 -12.59 20.61
CA ILE A 691 28.84 -12.49 21.71
C ILE A 691 28.67 -11.17 22.49
N ILE A 692 28.47 -10.04 21.79
CA ILE A 692 28.24 -8.73 22.43
C ILE A 692 26.96 -8.77 23.26
N ILE A 693 25.86 -9.33 22.74
CA ILE A 693 24.59 -9.46 23.49
C ILE A 693 24.79 -10.31 24.75
N ILE A 694 25.55 -11.41 24.66
CA ILE A 694 25.86 -12.26 25.82
C ILE A 694 26.67 -11.47 26.87
N ILE A 695 27.70 -10.73 26.45
CA ILE A 695 28.53 -9.91 27.35
C ILE A 695 27.68 -8.82 28.04
N ILE A 696 26.82 -8.12 27.30
CA ILE A 696 25.92 -7.10 27.84
C ILE A 696 24.98 -7.73 28.87
N THR A 697 24.39 -8.89 28.55
CA THR A 697 23.47 -9.60 29.45
C THR A 697 24.16 -10.02 30.74
N ILE A 698 25.39 -10.56 30.66
CA ILE A 698 26.19 -10.92 31.84
C ILE A 698 26.52 -9.68 32.66
N THR A 699 26.94 -8.59 32.02
CA THR A 699 27.31 -7.33 32.70
C THR A 699 26.11 -6.74 33.44
N ILE A 700 24.94 -6.65 32.79
CA ILE A 700 23.70 -6.18 33.41
C ILE A 700 23.34 -7.08 34.60
N THR A 701 23.46 -8.40 34.46
CA THR A 701 23.19 -9.35 35.55
C THR A 701 24.12 -9.11 36.75
N ILE A 702 25.41 -8.90 36.52
CA ILE A 702 26.39 -8.60 37.56
C ILE A 702 26.08 -7.26 38.25
N ILE A 703 25.72 -6.23 37.48
CA ILE A 703 25.34 -4.91 38.02
C ILE A 703 24.10 -5.05 38.91
N ILE A 704 23.06 -5.75 38.44
CA ILE A 704 21.84 -5.99 39.21
C ILE A 704 22.15 -6.77 40.49
N MET A 705 22.97 -7.82 40.41
CA MET A 705 23.38 -8.60 41.59
C MET A 705 24.20 -7.76 42.59
N SER A 706 25.09 -6.90 42.10
CA SER A 706 25.91 -6.00 42.93
C SER A 706 25.05 -4.95 43.64
N GLN A 707 24.11 -4.32 42.92
CA GLN A 707 23.18 -3.35 43.49
C GLN A 707 22.23 -4.02 44.49
N ALA A 708 21.71 -5.21 44.17
CA ALA A 708 20.90 -6.01 45.07
C ALA A 708 21.67 -6.40 46.34
N ALA A 709 22.94 -6.79 46.23
CA ALA A 709 23.78 -7.13 47.38
C ALA A 709 24.07 -5.90 48.27
N ARG A 710 24.34 -4.72 47.67
CA ARG A 710 24.52 -3.45 48.42
C ARG A 710 23.25 -3.03 49.15
N LEU A 711 22.10 -3.11 48.49
CA LEU A 711 20.78 -2.87 49.10
C LEU A 711 20.50 -3.86 50.23
N LEU A 712 20.81 -5.15 50.05
CA LEU A 712 20.63 -6.15 51.10
C LEU A 712 21.49 -5.85 52.34
N LYS A 713 22.74 -5.43 52.13
CA LYS A 713 23.68 -5.06 53.21
C LYS A 713 23.27 -3.77 53.93
N PHE A 714 22.69 -2.81 53.21
CA PHE A 714 22.16 -1.57 53.79
C PHE A 714 20.93 -1.81 54.66
N TYR A 715 20.03 -2.72 54.23
CA TYR A 715 18.76 -2.95 54.93
C TYR A 715 18.81 -4.06 55.99
N MET A 716 19.78 -4.99 55.97
CA MET A 716 19.80 -6.14 56.88
C MET A 716 21.23 -6.62 57.24
N PRO A 717 21.93 -5.98 58.20
CA PRO A 717 23.34 -6.29 58.49
C PRO A 717 23.62 -7.59 59.27
N HIS A 718 22.61 -8.37 59.71
CA HIS A 718 22.79 -9.48 60.68
C HIS A 718 22.26 -10.87 60.28
N LEU A 719 22.06 -11.17 58.99
CA LEU A 719 21.47 -12.46 58.57
C LEU A 719 22.50 -13.43 57.96
N GLU A 720 22.94 -14.41 58.75
CA GLU A 720 23.58 -15.65 58.27
C GLU A 720 22.54 -16.79 58.26
N THR A 721 22.30 -17.44 57.11
CA THR A 721 21.56 -18.72 57.07
C THR A 721 22.10 -19.64 55.96
N HIS A 722 22.32 -20.92 56.28
CA HIS A 722 22.75 -21.96 55.35
C HIS A 722 21.56 -22.76 54.82
N ALA A 723 21.36 -22.77 53.50
CA ALA A 723 20.42 -23.66 52.81
C ALA A 723 21.20 -24.63 51.92
N VAL A 724 20.86 -25.93 51.96
CA VAL A 724 21.51 -26.97 51.14
C VAL A 724 20.52 -27.49 50.09
N LEU A 725 20.91 -27.40 48.82
CA LEU A 725 20.14 -27.89 47.68
C LEU A 725 20.72 -29.26 47.24
N ARG A 726 19.90 -30.30 47.13
CA ARG A 726 20.29 -31.59 46.52
C ARG A 726 19.46 -31.87 45.27
N ILE A 727 20.15 -32.18 44.18
CA ILE A 727 19.58 -32.51 42.87
C ILE A 727 19.93 -33.97 42.59
N SER A 728 18.95 -34.80 42.20
CA SER A 728 19.18 -36.17 41.76
C SER A 728 18.59 -36.35 40.35
N PRO A 729 19.35 -36.88 39.38
CA PRO A 729 18.85 -37.09 38.03
C PRO A 729 18.13 -38.44 37.88
N ASP A 730 17.15 -38.44 36.98
CA ASP A 730 16.44 -39.56 36.34
C ASP A 730 15.34 -40.32 37.10
N LEU A 731 14.09 -40.06 36.69
CA LEU A 731 13.01 -41.03 36.70
C LEU A 731 12.17 -40.91 35.41
N HIS A 732 12.16 -41.95 34.58
CA HIS A 732 11.29 -42.03 33.40
C HIS A 732 9.85 -42.40 33.84
N LEU A 733 8.88 -41.52 33.60
CA LEU A 733 7.46 -41.82 33.79
C LEU A 733 6.74 -41.86 32.43
N PRO A 734 6.08 -42.96 32.04
CA PRO A 734 5.35 -43.05 30.79
C PRO A 734 3.96 -42.41 30.93
N TRP A 735 3.63 -41.48 30.03
CA TRP A 735 2.30 -40.87 29.90
C TRP A 735 1.49 -41.64 28.83
N ARG A 736 0.32 -42.19 29.18
CA ARG A 736 -0.59 -42.84 28.21
C ARG A 736 -1.60 -41.82 27.68
N HIS A 737 -1.58 -41.58 26.38
CA HIS A 737 -2.61 -40.83 25.65
C HIS A 737 -3.73 -41.79 25.21
N HIS A 738 -4.98 -41.53 25.59
CA HIS A 738 -6.15 -42.06 24.87
C HIS A 738 -6.58 -41.00 23.84
N GLY A 739 -6.65 -41.39 22.57
CA GLY A 739 -7.01 -40.51 21.45
C GLY A 739 -6.09 -40.74 20.26
N SER A 740 -6.61 -41.46 19.27
CA SER A 740 -5.94 -42.06 18.10
C SER A 740 -5.15 -41.10 17.21
N GLY A 741 -3.94 -41.49 16.80
CA GLY A 741 -3.27 -40.90 15.62
C GLY A 741 -1.74 -40.74 15.64
N SER A 742 -1.00 -41.73 16.16
CA SER A 742 0.44 -42.03 15.93
C SER A 742 1.49 -40.89 15.86
N GLY A 743 2.13 -40.63 17.01
CA GLY A 743 3.50 -40.08 17.14
C GLY A 743 3.95 -40.06 18.60
N LYS A 744 4.75 -41.04 19.06
CA LYS A 744 5.23 -41.11 20.46
C LYS A 744 6.36 -40.07 20.70
N MET A 745 6.07 -38.97 21.40
CA MET A 745 7.09 -38.14 22.05
C MET A 745 7.24 -38.53 23.53
N THR A 746 8.38 -39.09 23.91
CA THR A 746 8.79 -39.18 25.33
C THR A 746 9.44 -37.87 25.74
N SER A 747 8.80 -37.09 26.62
CA SER A 747 9.46 -35.92 27.25
C SER A 747 10.18 -36.36 28.52
N ARG A 748 11.44 -35.94 28.71
CA ARG A 748 12.19 -36.16 29.94
C ARG A 748 11.82 -35.05 30.94
N PHE A 749 11.73 -35.39 32.22
CA PHE A 749 11.47 -34.42 33.29
C PHE A 749 12.60 -34.49 34.31
N LEU A 750 13.15 -33.33 34.68
CA LEU A 750 14.08 -33.23 35.79
C LEU A 750 13.28 -32.95 37.06
N ILE A 751 13.31 -33.86 38.05
CA ILE A 751 12.61 -33.67 39.31
C ILE A 751 13.59 -33.19 40.38
N MET A 752 13.42 -31.95 40.83
CA MET A 752 14.20 -31.37 41.93
C MET A 752 13.41 -31.44 43.23
N LYS A 753 14.02 -32.01 44.27
CA LYS A 753 13.47 -32.04 45.63
C LYS A 753 14.19 -30.99 46.46
N ILE A 754 13.44 -30.00 46.96
CA ILE A 754 13.98 -28.97 47.83
C ILE A 754 13.51 -29.27 49.25
N GLU A 755 14.48 -29.40 50.16
CA GLU A 755 14.24 -29.61 51.58
C GLU A 755 14.74 -28.38 52.34
N VAL A 756 13.90 -27.81 53.20
CA VAL A 756 14.26 -26.67 54.05
C VAL A 756 13.99 -27.06 55.49
N LYS A 757 15.05 -27.05 56.30
CA LYS A 757 14.97 -27.35 57.72
C LYS A 757 15.05 -26.06 58.51
N GLN A 758 14.08 -25.83 59.39
CA GLN A 758 14.09 -24.70 60.31
C GLN A 758 13.69 -25.21 61.71
N GLY A 759 14.66 -25.28 62.61
CA GLY A 759 14.50 -25.96 63.90
C GLY A 759 14.24 -27.46 63.73
N GLN A 760 13.23 -28.00 64.43
CA GLN A 760 12.80 -29.41 64.33
C GLN A 760 11.96 -29.72 63.09
N ASN A 761 11.45 -28.70 62.38
CA ASN A 761 10.54 -28.89 61.25
C ASN A 761 11.28 -28.98 59.92
N LEU A 762 10.93 -29.99 59.12
CA LEU A 762 11.46 -30.21 57.77
C LEU A 762 10.35 -30.07 56.74
N TRP A 763 10.52 -29.11 55.83
CA TRP A 763 9.57 -28.84 54.75
C TRP A 763 10.15 -29.30 53.43
N THR A 764 9.37 -30.08 52.68
CA THR A 764 9.81 -30.66 51.41
C THR A 764 8.87 -30.33 50.27
N LYS A 765 9.44 -29.93 49.12
CA LYS A 765 8.66 -29.72 47.88
C LYS A 765 9.41 -30.29 46.68
N ARG A 766 8.69 -31.05 45.86
CA ARG A 766 9.20 -31.57 44.58
C ARG A 766 8.70 -30.70 43.43
N ILE A 767 9.58 -30.38 42.50
CA ILE A 767 9.28 -29.60 41.31
C ILE A 767 9.76 -30.43 40.12
N ALA A 768 8.84 -30.77 39.21
CA ALA A 768 9.17 -31.40 37.95
C ALA A 768 9.27 -30.32 36.87
N VAL A 769 10.42 -30.24 36.20
CA VAL A 769 10.65 -29.33 35.08
C VAL A 769 10.73 -30.18 33.82
N ARG A 770 9.90 -29.85 32.83
CA ARG A 770 9.93 -30.49 31.51
C ARG A 770 11.18 -29.97 30.78
N THR A 771 12.09 -30.86 30.41
CA THR A 771 13.34 -30.53 29.71
C THR A 771 13.24 -30.87 28.24
#